data_AF-A0A6V8DS06-F1
#
_entry.id   AF-A0A6V8DS06-F1
#
_cell.length_a   1.000
_cell.length_b   1.000
_cell.length_c   1.000
_cell.angle_alpha   90.00
_cell.angle_beta   90.00
_cell.angle_gamma   90.00
#
_symmetry.space_group_name_H-M   'P 1'
#
loop_
_entity.id
_entity.type
_entity.pdbx_description
1 polymer ?
#
loop_
_entity_poly.entity_id
_entity_poly.type
_entity_poly.pdbx_seq_one_letter_code
_entity_poly.pdbx_strand_id
1 'polypeptide(L)'
;MQQKIKGAKSEGDTEEGLVIERRFTSAGEDPFGKFDWIEMDAEIRNPDGSMADSITGVKLPSGYSGVPGKVLAQKYLRKAGVPAHLRKVAEEGVPVWLQRSEPDHEKLDSLKAEERFTGERDGRELFRRLAGTWTYWGWKHGYFASEADARSYFDEMCYLVASQRSAPNSPQWFNTGLFWAYGIEGPAQGHTYIDPLTGKLEYSVNAYEHPQPHACFIQSVGDSLVGGKDSIMGLWNREALLFKYGSGTGSNFSKIRGAGEPLSGGGSSSGLLSFLKIGDRAAGAIKSGGTTRRAAKMVTLDLDHPDIEEYIDWKSSEEEKVSALVIGSNILQKHANSLMEAMWEGEDNESRFDQNKNLSLKKAMVRAIRDCVPQPHIQRIVDLAKQGWKGVDFEVFDTDWQGEAYVTVSGQNSNNSVRVPNSFMDAVKEGGDWNLHWRTELEKAAAEGRSPEACKTLDAGELWDKIAYTAWACADPGVQFDTTINEWHTCPEAGRINGSNPCSEYMFLDDTACNLASINLLKYYDLDTHQFQIEDFRHSVRLWTATLEISVLMAQFPSEKIARGSYDYRTLGLGYCNIGSLLMHMGIPYDDERGYAICGALTSIMCGESYATSAEMASFLGPFPDYERNSESMLKVMRNHKRAAYDSPDDEYEGLTVTPMGINAKKCPKDLLGAAREAWDRALREGEEHGYRNAQTTVIAPTGTIGLVMGADTTGVEPQFSLIQYKTLAGGGSMRIINNGVPAALKRLGYSKSNINGIMEYIMGTMSLTGCPHLTSDRLSELGFTNEVISSINSSMADVFGIRGAFAPSILGTDFCMETLGMTQEQCDDPWFDILNHLGFSSSEVDQANDHVFGRGTIEGSPGLKDEHLPVFDCATPCGKYGKRAIDWKAHVMMMAASQPFISGAISKTINMPSDSTVEDIRAAYDLSHETMIKACAVYRDCSKLSQPLMNQLVDTTSLE
;
A
#
# COMPACT_ATOMS: atom_id res chain seq x y z
N MET A 1 -48.38 39.92 -9.96
CA MET A 1 -47.29 39.04 -10.43
C MET A 1 -46.69 38.39 -9.20
N GLN A 2 -47.26 37.25 -8.80
CA GLN A 2 -46.80 36.39 -7.72
C GLN A 2 -45.98 35.26 -8.37
N GLN A 3 -44.72 35.10 -7.95
CA GLN A 3 -43.94 33.90 -8.25
C GLN A 3 -44.42 32.76 -7.36
N LYS A 4 -44.71 31.64 -8.01
CA LYS A 4 -45.27 30.42 -7.43
C LYS A 4 -44.32 29.81 -6.39
N ILE A 5 -44.79 29.79 -5.15
CA ILE A 5 -44.42 28.82 -4.14
C ILE A 5 -44.88 27.44 -4.66
N LYS A 6 -43.97 26.49 -4.86
CA LYS A 6 -44.33 25.07 -5.03
C LYS A 6 -44.65 24.52 -3.64
N GLY A 7 -45.94 24.34 -3.36
CA GLY A 7 -46.45 23.67 -2.18
C GLY A 7 -46.75 22.19 -2.42
N ALA A 8 -46.81 21.45 -1.30
CA ALA A 8 -47.50 20.18 -1.05
C ALA A 8 -47.27 19.03 -2.05
N LYS A 9 -46.47 18.03 -1.63
CA LYS A 9 -46.39 16.69 -2.23
C LYS A 9 -47.81 16.09 -2.30
N SER A 10 -48.25 15.71 -3.49
CA SER A 10 -49.46 14.92 -3.71
C SER A 10 -49.16 13.43 -3.54
N GLU A 11 -50.10 12.68 -2.97
CA GLU A 11 -50.07 11.20 -2.95
C GLU A 11 -50.01 10.68 -4.40
N GLY A 12 -48.81 10.23 -4.81
CA GLY A 12 -48.53 9.74 -6.18
C GLY A 12 -47.14 10.06 -6.71
N ASP A 13 -46.37 10.97 -6.10
CA ASP A 13 -44.96 11.18 -6.46
C ASP A 13 -44.11 10.02 -5.93
N THR A 14 -43.47 9.27 -6.83
CA THR A 14 -42.36 8.37 -6.49
C THR A 14 -41.32 9.16 -5.69
N GLU A 15 -40.86 8.62 -4.56
CA GLU A 15 -39.84 9.30 -3.75
C GLU A 15 -38.52 9.37 -4.56
N GLU A 16 -38.20 10.55 -5.11
CA GLU A 16 -36.95 10.79 -5.84
C GLU A 16 -35.77 10.79 -4.85
N GLY A 17 -34.84 9.83 -4.98
CA GLY A 17 -33.63 9.71 -4.16
C GLY A 17 -33.32 8.28 -3.70
N LEU A 18 -32.17 8.06 -3.05
CA LEU A 18 -31.85 6.77 -2.44
C LEU A 18 -32.75 6.48 -1.25
N VAL A 19 -33.39 5.31 -1.29
CA VAL A 19 -34.02 4.68 -0.13
C VAL A 19 -32.97 3.82 0.58
N ILE A 20 -32.84 3.98 1.89
CA ILE A 20 -31.79 3.35 2.70
C ILE A 20 -32.41 2.41 3.73
N GLU A 21 -32.22 1.10 3.50
CA GLU A 21 -32.56 0.08 4.50
C GLU A 21 -31.63 0.18 5.71
N ARG A 22 -32.18 -0.08 6.91
CA ARG A 22 -31.38 -0.27 8.13
C ARG A 22 -31.13 -1.76 8.33
N ARG A 23 -29.89 -2.21 8.13
CA ARG A 23 -29.48 -3.61 8.36
C ARG A 23 -28.67 -3.77 9.62
N PHE A 24 -27.78 -2.82 9.91
CA PHE A 24 -26.88 -2.90 11.06
C PHE A 24 -27.38 -2.10 12.27
N THR A 25 -28.20 -1.08 12.03
CA THR A 25 -28.67 -0.13 13.04
C THR A 25 -30.18 -0.20 13.24
N SER A 26 -30.68 0.45 14.29
CA SER A 26 -32.10 0.56 14.60
C SER A 26 -32.49 2.04 14.63
N ALA A 27 -33.69 2.38 14.16
CA ALA A 27 -34.15 3.77 14.17
C ALA A 27 -34.25 4.33 15.60
N GLY A 28 -33.65 5.50 15.83
CA GLY A 28 -33.69 6.20 17.12
C GLY A 28 -32.67 5.73 18.17
N GLU A 29 -31.91 4.67 17.89
CA GLU A 29 -30.80 4.21 18.73
C GLU A 29 -29.47 4.86 18.29
N ASP A 30 -28.56 5.11 19.24
CA ASP A 30 -27.19 5.54 18.87
C ASP A 30 -26.50 4.37 18.15
N PRO A 31 -25.98 4.54 16.91
CA PRO A 31 -25.29 3.48 16.18
C PRO A 31 -24.09 2.89 16.94
N PHE A 32 -23.54 3.63 17.92
CA PHE A 32 -22.44 3.17 18.76
C PHE A 32 -22.85 2.34 19.99
N GLY A 33 -24.15 2.28 20.30
CA GLY A 33 -24.67 1.60 21.51
C GLY A 33 -24.48 0.08 21.49
N LYS A 34 -24.19 -0.50 20.31
CA LYS A 34 -23.94 -1.95 20.13
C LYS A 34 -22.48 -2.37 20.38
N PHE A 35 -21.57 -1.43 20.61
CA PHE A 35 -20.15 -1.73 20.81
C PHE A 35 -19.74 -1.63 22.27
N ASP A 36 -18.88 -2.55 22.69
CA ASP A 36 -18.08 -2.37 23.89
C ASP A 36 -16.94 -1.38 23.60
N TRP A 37 -16.62 -0.52 24.57
CA TRP A 37 -15.61 0.52 24.43
C TRP A 37 -14.42 0.25 25.34
N ILE A 38 -13.23 0.50 24.80
CA ILE A 38 -11.96 0.44 25.52
C ILE A 38 -11.35 1.84 25.63
N GLU A 39 -10.51 2.03 26.64
CA GLU A 39 -9.66 3.21 26.79
C GLU A 39 -8.20 2.78 26.70
N MET A 40 -7.41 3.48 25.89
CA MET A 40 -6.00 3.16 25.66
C MET A 40 -5.15 4.40 25.44
N ASP A 41 -3.87 4.29 25.78
CA ASP A 41 -2.87 5.32 25.45
C ASP A 41 -2.14 4.96 24.15
N ALA A 42 -1.84 5.97 23.35
CA ALA A 42 -1.12 5.83 22.08
C ALA A 42 0.15 6.68 22.11
N GLU A 43 1.30 6.00 22.21
CA GLU A 43 2.63 6.63 22.14
C GLU A 43 3.13 6.70 20.69
N ILE A 44 3.90 7.74 20.37
CA ILE A 44 4.60 7.93 19.10
C ILE A 44 6.07 8.10 19.42
N ARG A 45 6.93 7.22 18.89
CA ARG A 45 8.38 7.24 19.12
C ARG A 45 9.13 7.67 17.86
N ASN A 46 10.25 8.37 18.04
CA ASN A 46 11.25 8.64 17.02
C ASN A 46 12.04 7.36 16.70
N PRO A 47 12.67 7.22 15.51
CA PRO A 47 13.45 6.04 15.11
C PRO A 47 14.46 5.55 16.15
N ASP A 48 15.04 6.46 16.93
CA ASP A 48 16.00 6.19 18.02
C ASP A 48 15.37 5.69 19.33
N GLY A 49 14.04 5.48 19.37
CA GLY A 49 13.30 5.03 20.56
C GLY A 49 12.81 6.13 21.49
N SER A 50 13.25 7.38 21.28
CA SER A 50 12.81 8.52 22.09
C SER A 50 11.34 8.86 21.85
N MET A 51 10.66 9.39 22.88
CA MET A 51 9.25 9.76 22.76
C MET A 51 9.09 11.02 21.90
N ALA A 52 8.35 10.90 20.80
CA ALA A 52 8.04 12.02 19.92
C ALA A 52 6.75 12.73 20.38
N ASP A 53 5.71 11.97 20.71
CA ASP A 53 4.38 12.49 21.08
C ASP A 53 3.54 11.39 21.75
N SER A 54 2.48 11.74 22.48
CA SER A 54 1.57 10.74 23.08
C SER A 54 0.14 11.27 23.19
N ILE A 55 -0.84 10.39 22.99
CA ILE A 55 -2.26 10.68 23.19
C ILE A 55 -2.79 9.76 24.28
N THR A 56 -3.23 10.33 25.39
CA THR A 56 -3.74 9.57 26.53
C THR A 56 -5.27 9.51 26.54
N GLY A 57 -5.81 8.40 27.06
CA GLY A 57 -7.25 8.22 27.27
C GLY A 57 -8.07 8.11 25.98
N VAL A 58 -7.49 7.53 24.92
CA VAL A 58 -8.17 7.35 23.63
C VAL A 58 -9.27 6.30 23.76
N LYS A 59 -10.51 6.65 23.41
CA LYS A 59 -11.68 5.77 23.49
C LYS A 59 -12.07 5.21 22.13
N LEU A 60 -12.08 3.89 21.99
CA LEU A 60 -12.41 3.20 20.73
C LEU A 60 -13.29 1.96 21.00
N PRO A 61 -14.01 1.46 19.99
CA PRO A 61 -14.65 0.14 20.08
C PRO A 61 -13.62 -0.94 20.38
N SER A 62 -14.00 -1.98 21.12
CA SER A 62 -13.11 -3.06 21.57
C SER A 62 -12.38 -3.79 20.43
N GLY A 63 -12.99 -3.85 19.23
CA GLY A 63 -12.34 -4.38 18.02
C GLY A 63 -11.06 -3.63 17.60
N TYR A 64 -10.85 -2.41 18.10
CA TYR A 64 -9.63 -1.64 17.88
C TYR A 64 -8.53 -1.93 18.91
N SER A 65 -8.67 -2.92 19.80
CA SER A 65 -7.61 -3.28 20.75
C SER A 65 -6.29 -3.58 20.04
N GLY A 66 -5.19 -3.04 20.56
CA GLY A 66 -3.85 -3.29 20.02
C GLY A 66 -3.53 -2.46 18.78
N VAL A 67 -3.04 -3.12 17.72
CA VAL A 67 -2.51 -2.46 16.50
C VAL A 67 -3.53 -1.56 15.81
N PRO A 68 -4.77 -2.00 15.56
CA PRO A 68 -5.74 -1.18 14.83
C PRO A 68 -5.99 0.17 15.51
N GLY A 69 -6.16 0.16 16.84
CA GLY A 69 -6.38 1.36 17.65
C GLY A 69 -5.15 2.25 17.75
N LYS A 70 -3.95 1.68 17.91
CA LYS A 70 -2.69 2.45 17.86
C LYS A 70 -2.54 3.16 16.52
N VAL A 71 -2.72 2.46 15.40
CA VAL A 71 -2.60 3.06 14.05
C VAL A 71 -3.66 4.15 13.85
N LEU A 72 -4.91 3.89 14.26
CA LEU A 72 -5.99 4.87 14.14
C LEU A 72 -5.71 6.13 14.98
N ALA A 73 -5.29 5.97 16.23
CA ALA A 73 -4.97 7.09 17.11
C ALA A 73 -3.78 7.91 16.61
N GLN A 74 -2.69 7.24 16.22
CA GLN A 74 -1.46 7.90 15.80
C GLN A 74 -1.60 8.66 14.47
N LYS A 75 -2.41 8.11 13.54
CA LYS A 75 -2.51 8.63 12.17
C LYS A 75 -3.78 9.41 11.89
N TYR A 76 -4.93 9.00 12.40
CA TYR A 76 -6.24 9.45 11.90
C TYR A 76 -7.01 10.35 12.87
N LEU A 77 -6.75 10.27 14.17
CA LEU A 77 -7.27 11.27 15.10
C LEU A 77 -6.60 12.62 14.87
N ARG A 78 -7.42 13.66 14.73
CA ARG A 78 -6.94 15.04 14.60
C ARG A 78 -6.25 15.44 15.90
N LYS A 79 -4.96 15.73 15.85
CA LYS A 79 -4.16 15.99 17.06
C LYS A 79 -4.36 17.37 17.69
N ALA A 80 -4.74 18.37 16.89
CA ALA A 80 -4.84 19.76 17.35
C ALA A 80 -5.86 20.57 16.52
N GLY A 81 -6.34 21.66 17.12
CA GLY A 81 -7.24 22.61 16.48
C GLY A 81 -8.73 22.26 16.58
N VAL A 82 -9.10 21.23 17.35
CA VAL A 82 -10.50 20.85 17.60
C VAL A 82 -11.04 21.72 18.75
N PRO A 83 -12.11 22.53 18.54
CA PRO A 83 -12.65 23.38 19.59
C PRO A 83 -13.33 22.56 20.70
N ALA A 84 -13.07 22.89 21.98
CA ALA A 84 -13.71 22.22 23.12
C ALA A 84 -15.22 22.50 23.21
N HIS A 85 -15.67 23.63 22.67
CA HIS A 85 -17.08 24.01 22.59
C HIS A 85 -17.44 24.45 21.17
N LEU A 86 -18.55 23.90 20.69
CA LEU A 86 -19.09 24.12 19.35
C LEU A 86 -20.52 24.61 19.45
N ARG A 87 -20.93 25.41 18.47
CA ARG A 87 -22.33 25.78 18.24
C ARG A 87 -22.75 25.42 16.82
N LYS A 88 -24.03 25.12 16.63
CA LYS A 88 -24.60 24.83 15.31
C LYS A 88 -24.81 26.12 14.52
N VAL A 89 -24.54 26.06 13.22
CA VAL A 89 -24.83 27.16 12.30
C VAL A 89 -26.13 26.88 11.58
N ALA A 90 -27.12 27.76 11.79
CA ALA A 90 -28.40 27.66 11.12
C ALA A 90 -28.21 27.81 9.60
N GLU A 91 -28.68 26.81 8.86
CA GLU A 91 -28.63 26.77 7.41
C GLU A 91 -30.02 26.39 6.88
N GLU A 92 -30.56 27.22 5.99
CA GLU A 92 -31.88 27.01 5.42
C GLU A 92 -31.90 25.73 4.57
N GLY A 93 -32.94 24.90 4.73
CA GLY A 93 -33.06 23.64 4.02
C GLY A 93 -32.23 22.48 4.58
N VAL A 94 -31.38 22.69 5.60
CA VAL A 94 -30.61 21.62 6.25
C VAL A 94 -31.21 21.30 7.64
N PRO A 95 -31.57 20.02 7.91
CA PRO A 95 -32.08 19.59 9.21
C PRO A 95 -31.14 19.96 10.35
N VAL A 96 -31.70 20.37 11.50
CA VAL A 96 -30.93 20.88 12.67
C VAL A 96 -29.83 19.90 13.13
N TRP A 97 -30.08 18.60 13.05
CA TRP A 97 -29.10 17.58 13.46
C TRP A 97 -27.91 17.46 12.50
N LEU A 98 -28.09 17.84 11.23
CA LEU A 98 -27.11 17.72 10.15
C LEU A 98 -26.38 19.04 9.84
N GLN A 99 -26.83 20.14 10.44
CA GLN A 99 -26.18 21.44 10.31
C GLN A 99 -24.73 21.39 10.78
N ARG A 100 -23.87 22.14 10.07
CA ARG A 100 -22.45 22.28 10.42
C ARG A 100 -22.28 22.95 11.78
N SER A 101 -21.11 22.78 12.36
CA SER A 101 -20.72 23.43 13.61
C SER A 101 -19.60 24.45 13.39
N GLU A 102 -19.46 25.39 14.31
CA GLU A 102 -18.33 26.32 14.39
C GLU A 102 -17.89 26.52 15.85
N PRO A 103 -16.68 27.05 16.10
CA PRO A 103 -16.22 27.35 17.46
C PRO A 103 -17.18 28.28 18.21
N ASP A 104 -17.61 27.89 19.40
CA ASP A 104 -18.43 28.73 20.28
C ASP A 104 -17.52 29.67 21.07
N HIS A 105 -17.09 30.77 20.44
CA HIS A 105 -16.11 31.71 21.01
C HIS A 105 -16.52 32.22 22.41
N GLU A 106 -17.80 32.43 22.67
CA GLU A 106 -18.29 32.89 23.97
C GLU A 106 -17.99 31.87 25.09
N LYS A 107 -18.21 30.58 24.83
CA LYS A 107 -17.87 29.53 25.80
C LYS A 107 -16.38 29.23 25.83
N LEU A 108 -15.70 29.27 24.69
CA LEU A 108 -14.26 29.06 24.62
C LEU A 108 -13.49 30.13 25.39
N ASP A 109 -13.95 31.39 25.38
CA ASP A 109 -13.31 32.47 26.13
C ASP A 109 -13.38 32.28 27.65
N SER A 110 -14.31 31.45 28.13
CA SER A 110 -14.38 31.04 29.55
C SER A 110 -13.34 29.99 29.95
N LEU A 111 -12.69 29.33 28.99
CA LEU A 111 -11.63 28.35 29.21
C LEU A 111 -10.23 28.98 29.14
N LYS A 112 -9.25 28.31 29.76
CA LYS A 112 -7.84 28.67 29.60
C LYS A 112 -7.40 28.48 28.14
N ALA A 113 -6.45 29.27 27.68
CA ALA A 113 -6.05 29.29 26.27
C ALA A 113 -5.65 27.90 25.73
N GLU A 114 -4.93 27.13 26.54
CA GLU A 114 -4.47 25.78 26.25
C GLU A 114 -5.58 24.70 26.23
N GLU A 115 -6.75 24.99 26.81
CA GLU A 115 -7.90 24.08 26.87
C GLU A 115 -8.94 24.36 25.76
N ARG A 116 -8.82 25.49 25.05
CA ARG A 116 -9.79 25.93 24.03
C ARG A 116 -9.77 25.06 22.79
N PHE A 117 -8.59 24.65 22.35
CA PHE A 117 -8.37 23.88 21.13
C PHE A 117 -7.50 22.67 21.42
N THR A 118 -8.08 21.49 21.27
CA THR A 118 -7.45 20.21 21.60
C THR A 118 -7.42 19.32 20.35
N GLY A 119 -7.35 18.00 20.53
CA GLY A 119 -7.47 17.01 19.47
C GLY A 119 -8.61 16.02 19.74
N GLU A 120 -8.99 15.25 18.73
CA GLU A 120 -9.91 14.12 18.85
C GLU A 120 -9.29 13.08 19.80
N ARG A 121 -10.09 12.62 20.77
CA ARG A 121 -9.69 11.55 21.71
C ARG A 121 -10.70 10.42 21.76
N ASP A 122 -11.86 10.58 21.13
CA ASP A 122 -12.91 9.59 21.11
C ASP A 122 -13.25 9.22 19.67
N GLY A 123 -13.21 7.92 19.35
CA GLY A 123 -13.52 7.43 18.00
C GLY A 123 -14.90 7.88 17.50
N ARG A 124 -15.86 8.13 18.40
CA ARG A 124 -17.19 8.65 18.02
C ARG A 124 -17.12 10.01 17.36
N GLU A 125 -16.16 10.86 17.75
CA GLU A 125 -15.93 12.16 17.13
C GLU A 125 -15.51 11.97 15.67
N LEU A 126 -14.50 11.12 15.45
CA LEU A 126 -13.97 10.77 14.14
C LEU A 126 -15.02 10.13 13.23
N PHE A 127 -15.72 9.10 13.71
CA PHE A 127 -16.71 8.37 12.92
C PHE A 127 -17.90 9.26 12.53
N ARG A 128 -18.41 10.08 13.47
CA ARG A 128 -19.48 11.04 13.18
C ARG A 128 -19.03 12.17 12.27
N ARG A 129 -17.78 12.64 12.38
CA ARG A 129 -17.22 13.63 11.48
C ARG A 129 -17.27 13.15 10.04
N LEU A 130 -16.84 11.92 9.78
CA LEU A 130 -16.84 11.34 8.44
C LEU A 130 -18.27 11.11 7.93
N ALA A 131 -19.06 10.29 8.64
CA ALA A 131 -20.41 9.92 8.23
C ALA A 131 -21.32 11.14 8.11
N GLY A 132 -21.23 12.09 9.03
CA GLY A 132 -22.03 13.30 9.05
C GLY A 132 -21.70 14.24 7.89
N THR A 133 -20.43 14.36 7.52
CA THR A 133 -20.03 15.18 6.36
C THR A 133 -20.55 14.59 5.06
N TRP A 134 -20.41 13.27 4.86
CA TRP A 134 -20.96 12.61 3.68
C TRP A 134 -22.49 12.78 3.63
N THR A 135 -23.17 12.62 4.77
CA THR A 135 -24.61 12.80 4.84
C THR A 135 -25.02 14.23 4.53
N TYR A 136 -24.27 15.22 5.02
CA TYR A 136 -24.53 16.64 4.80
C TYR A 136 -24.44 17.01 3.32
N TRP A 137 -23.38 16.58 2.63
CA TRP A 137 -23.24 16.81 1.20
C TRP A 137 -24.28 16.02 0.39
N GLY A 138 -24.56 14.77 0.75
CA GLY A 138 -25.60 13.97 0.11
C GLY A 138 -26.99 14.62 0.23
N TRP A 139 -27.32 15.15 1.41
CA TRP A 139 -28.58 15.87 1.64
C TRP A 139 -28.68 17.13 0.78
N LYS A 140 -27.65 17.97 0.78
CA LYS A 140 -27.64 19.24 0.03
C LYS A 140 -27.77 19.06 -1.49
N HIS A 141 -27.39 17.90 -2.00
CA HIS A 141 -27.41 17.61 -3.43
C HIS A 141 -28.42 16.51 -3.82
N GLY A 142 -29.41 16.24 -2.98
CA GLY A 142 -30.58 15.43 -3.36
C GLY A 142 -30.30 13.93 -3.51
N TYR A 143 -29.35 13.37 -2.77
CA TYR A 143 -29.04 11.93 -2.83
C TYR A 143 -30.04 11.06 -2.08
N PHE A 144 -30.77 11.61 -1.10
CA PHE A 144 -31.66 10.83 -0.22
C PHE A 144 -33.12 11.14 -0.52
N ALA A 145 -33.95 10.10 -0.57
CA ALA A 145 -35.39 10.21 -0.79
C ALA A 145 -36.11 11.00 0.32
N SER A 146 -35.62 10.87 1.57
CA SER A 146 -36.19 11.52 2.74
C SER A 146 -35.15 11.83 3.82
N GLU A 147 -35.53 12.62 4.84
CA GLU A 147 -34.69 12.81 6.04
C GLU A 147 -34.47 11.48 6.80
N ALA A 148 -35.44 10.56 6.74
CA ALA A 148 -35.31 9.26 7.36
C ALA A 148 -34.22 8.41 6.67
N ASP A 149 -34.12 8.50 5.34
CA ASP A 149 -33.05 7.84 4.57
C ASP A 149 -31.68 8.45 4.86
N ALA A 150 -31.60 9.79 4.93
CA ALA A 150 -30.37 10.47 5.31
C ALA A 150 -29.89 10.08 6.72
N ARG A 151 -30.80 9.95 7.69
CA ARG A 151 -30.48 9.45 9.03
C ARG A 151 -30.06 7.98 9.02
N SER A 152 -30.73 7.16 8.22
CA SER A 152 -30.40 5.74 8.09
C SER A 152 -29.00 5.56 7.50
N TYR A 153 -28.68 6.30 6.44
CA TYR A 153 -27.33 6.35 5.86
C TYR A 153 -26.29 6.79 6.88
N PHE A 154 -26.54 7.86 7.63
CA PHE A 154 -25.63 8.35 8.67
C PHE A 154 -25.32 7.28 9.73
N ASP A 155 -26.35 6.62 10.24
CA ASP A 155 -26.20 5.62 11.29
C ASP A 155 -25.49 4.35 10.76
N GLU A 156 -25.89 3.85 9.59
CA GLU A 156 -25.27 2.68 8.96
C GLU A 156 -23.79 2.93 8.62
N MET A 157 -23.43 4.12 8.11
CA MET A 157 -22.04 4.47 7.85
C MET A 157 -21.21 4.62 9.13
N CYS A 158 -21.78 5.18 10.21
CA CYS A 158 -21.13 5.18 11.52
C CYS A 158 -20.82 3.76 11.99
N TYR A 159 -21.77 2.84 11.85
CA TYR A 159 -21.60 1.44 12.22
C TYR A 159 -20.54 0.74 11.36
N LEU A 160 -20.57 0.91 10.04
CA LEU A 160 -19.63 0.27 9.11
C LEU A 160 -18.17 0.61 9.40
N VAL A 161 -17.91 1.89 9.70
CA VAL A 161 -16.57 2.35 10.07
C VAL A 161 -16.19 1.84 11.47
N ALA A 162 -17.07 1.99 12.47
CA ALA A 162 -16.78 1.60 13.86
C ALA A 162 -16.64 0.08 14.07
N SER A 163 -17.30 -0.74 13.24
CA SER A 163 -17.23 -2.21 13.29
C SER A 163 -16.04 -2.79 12.52
N GLN A 164 -15.21 -1.95 11.89
CA GLN A 164 -14.10 -2.35 11.01
C GLN A 164 -14.55 -3.22 9.82
N ARG A 165 -15.83 -3.11 9.42
CA ARG A 165 -16.37 -3.76 8.21
C ARG A 165 -15.83 -3.14 6.94
N SER A 166 -15.39 -1.89 7.01
CA SER A 166 -14.89 -1.13 5.87
C SER A 166 -14.18 0.13 6.31
N ALA A 167 -13.27 0.62 5.48
CA ALA A 167 -12.56 1.87 5.69
C ALA A 167 -12.38 2.64 4.39
N PRO A 168 -12.50 3.99 4.41
CA PRO A 168 -12.12 4.82 3.28
C PRO A 168 -10.60 4.99 3.21
N ASN A 169 -10.09 5.48 2.09
CA ASN A 169 -8.67 5.81 1.91
C ASN A 169 -8.18 6.87 2.91
N SER A 170 -6.88 6.84 3.22
CA SER A 170 -6.27 7.71 4.24
C SER A 170 -6.62 9.21 4.14
N PRO A 171 -6.59 9.87 2.96
CA PRO A 171 -7.02 11.27 2.82
C PRO A 171 -8.43 11.58 3.34
N GLN A 172 -9.39 10.65 3.26
CA GLN A 172 -10.73 10.85 3.83
C GLN A 172 -10.67 11.04 5.34
N TRP A 173 -9.93 10.19 6.05
CA TRP A 173 -9.75 10.30 7.49
C TRP A 173 -9.14 11.64 7.91
N PHE A 174 -8.14 12.11 7.16
CA PHE A 174 -7.39 13.33 7.47
C PHE A 174 -8.20 14.61 7.25
N ASN A 175 -8.93 14.68 6.12
CA ASN A 175 -9.42 15.94 5.58
C ASN A 175 -10.94 16.08 5.66
N THR A 176 -11.69 14.98 5.61
CA THR A 176 -13.15 15.04 5.49
C THR A 176 -13.79 15.53 6.78
N GLY A 177 -14.59 16.58 6.67
CA GLY A 177 -15.42 17.06 7.77
C GLY A 177 -14.75 17.95 8.80
N LEU A 178 -13.49 18.36 8.59
CA LEU A 178 -12.84 19.30 9.50
C LEU A 178 -13.61 20.63 9.58
N PHE A 179 -14.05 21.15 8.44
CA PHE A 179 -14.90 22.35 8.41
C PHE A 179 -16.33 22.07 8.89
N TRP A 180 -16.96 21.00 8.41
CA TRP A 180 -18.36 20.69 8.78
C TRP A 180 -18.53 20.39 10.27
N ALA A 181 -17.66 19.57 10.87
CA ALA A 181 -17.79 19.13 12.26
C ALA A 181 -17.29 20.19 13.25
N TYR A 182 -16.25 20.95 12.89
CA TYR A 182 -15.51 21.78 13.84
C TYR A 182 -15.35 23.25 13.43
N GLY A 183 -15.72 23.64 12.22
CA GLY A 183 -15.48 24.98 11.68
C GLY A 183 -14.00 25.30 11.46
N ILE A 184 -13.15 24.28 11.24
CA ILE A 184 -11.73 24.49 10.97
C ILE A 184 -11.55 25.06 9.56
N GLU A 185 -10.85 26.19 9.47
CA GLU A 185 -10.55 26.89 8.21
C GLU A 185 -9.05 26.91 7.91
N GLY A 186 -8.70 27.25 6.67
CA GLY A 186 -7.32 27.45 6.26
C GLY A 186 -7.23 28.37 5.04
N PRO A 187 -6.05 29.01 4.81
CA PRO A 187 -5.89 29.96 3.72
C PRO A 187 -6.05 29.28 2.36
N ALA A 188 -6.62 30.00 1.39
CA ALA A 188 -6.70 29.56 0.00
C ALA A 188 -5.32 29.25 -0.58
N GLN A 189 -5.21 28.14 -1.33
CA GLN A 189 -3.94 27.63 -1.88
C GLN A 189 -4.01 27.40 -3.39
N GLY A 190 -4.97 28.04 -4.08
CA GLY A 190 -5.15 27.90 -5.53
C GLY A 190 -5.79 26.59 -5.96
N HIS A 191 -6.47 25.89 -5.05
CA HIS A 191 -7.31 24.74 -5.39
C HIS A 191 -8.61 25.21 -6.05
N THR A 192 -9.18 24.33 -6.87
CA THR A 192 -10.40 24.56 -7.64
C THR A 192 -11.37 23.40 -7.47
N TYR A 193 -12.66 23.68 -7.57
CA TYR A 193 -13.74 22.67 -7.58
C TYR A 193 -14.77 23.03 -8.65
N ILE A 194 -15.67 22.08 -8.94
CA ILE A 194 -16.86 22.35 -9.75
C ILE A 194 -18.04 22.52 -8.80
N ASP A 195 -18.71 23.67 -8.86
CA ASP A 195 -19.98 23.87 -8.16
C ASP A 195 -21.02 22.89 -8.71
N PRO A 196 -21.54 21.94 -7.90
CA PRO A 196 -22.47 20.92 -8.38
C PRO A 196 -23.81 21.46 -8.86
N LEU A 197 -24.22 22.66 -8.41
CA LEU A 197 -25.50 23.26 -8.79
C LEU A 197 -25.40 24.02 -10.11
N THR A 198 -24.28 24.70 -10.35
CA THR A 198 -24.08 25.52 -11.55
C THR A 198 -23.24 24.84 -12.63
N GLY A 199 -22.50 23.79 -12.30
CA GLY A 199 -21.53 23.12 -13.17
C GLY A 199 -20.29 23.96 -13.48
N LYS A 200 -20.12 25.12 -12.82
CA LYS A 200 -19.04 26.07 -13.09
C LYS A 200 -17.82 25.76 -12.24
N LEU A 201 -16.66 26.06 -12.80
CA LEU A 201 -15.40 25.95 -12.09
C LEU A 201 -15.22 27.16 -11.17
N GLU A 202 -14.85 26.90 -9.92
CA GLU A 202 -14.63 27.92 -8.90
C GLU A 202 -13.31 27.70 -8.16
N TYR A 203 -12.83 28.74 -7.47
CA TYR A 203 -11.63 28.69 -6.64
C TYR A 203 -12.00 28.59 -5.17
N SER A 204 -11.36 27.65 -4.48
CA SER A 204 -11.58 27.46 -3.05
C SER A 204 -11.05 28.66 -2.26
N VAL A 205 -11.93 29.31 -1.50
CA VAL A 205 -11.57 30.40 -0.59
C VAL A 205 -11.07 29.89 0.78
N ASN A 206 -11.44 28.67 1.14
CA ASN A 206 -11.07 27.98 2.37
C ASN A 206 -10.49 26.59 2.07
N ALA A 207 -9.35 26.26 2.67
CA ALA A 207 -8.65 24.99 2.44
C ALA A 207 -9.38 23.74 2.97
N TYR A 208 -10.39 23.85 3.84
CA TYR A 208 -11.05 22.69 4.46
C TYR A 208 -12.57 22.61 4.24
N GLU A 209 -13.18 23.65 3.67
CA GLU A 209 -14.61 23.63 3.33
C GLU A 209 -14.91 22.56 2.28
N HIS A 210 -14.10 22.54 1.22
CA HIS A 210 -14.00 21.44 0.28
C HIS A 210 -12.77 20.59 0.64
N PRO A 211 -12.92 19.37 1.19
CA PRO A 211 -11.77 18.54 1.52
C PRO A 211 -11.01 18.05 0.27
N GLN A 212 -9.79 17.53 0.45
CA GLN A 212 -9.12 16.69 -0.55
C GLN A 212 -9.24 15.21 -0.14
N PRO A 213 -10.33 14.52 -0.49
CA PRO A 213 -10.58 13.13 -0.08
C PRO A 213 -9.95 12.08 -1.00
N HIS A 214 -9.39 12.47 -2.15
CA HIS A 214 -8.89 11.53 -3.16
C HIS A 214 -7.47 11.07 -2.84
N ALA A 215 -7.18 9.78 -3.00
CA ALA A 215 -5.84 9.22 -2.80
C ALA A 215 -5.02 9.15 -4.09
N CYS A 216 -5.69 9.00 -5.23
CA CYS A 216 -5.05 8.59 -6.46
C CYS A 216 -5.31 9.62 -7.55
N PHE A 217 -4.25 10.04 -8.23
CA PHE A 217 -4.30 11.04 -9.31
C PHE A 217 -3.52 10.53 -10.51
N ILE A 218 -4.06 10.77 -11.71
CA ILE A 218 -3.35 10.61 -12.97
C ILE A 218 -3.19 12.02 -13.54
N GLN A 219 -1.98 12.41 -13.92
CA GLN A 219 -1.68 13.74 -14.42
C GLN A 219 -1.02 13.68 -15.79
N SER A 220 -1.46 14.55 -16.69
CA SER A 220 -0.80 14.75 -17.98
C SER A 220 0.49 15.56 -17.81
N VAL A 221 1.44 15.33 -18.72
CA VAL A 221 2.64 16.16 -18.86
C VAL A 221 2.85 16.50 -20.33
N GLY A 222 3.13 17.78 -20.61
CA GLY A 222 3.49 18.26 -21.93
C GLY A 222 4.99 18.37 -22.12
N ASP A 223 5.44 18.24 -23.36
CA ASP A 223 6.84 18.36 -23.77
C ASP A 223 7.30 19.82 -23.87
N SER A 224 7.22 20.52 -22.74
CA SER A 224 7.73 21.88 -22.55
C SER A 224 8.33 22.02 -21.16
N LEU A 225 9.47 22.69 -21.06
CA LEU A 225 10.15 22.90 -19.77
C LEU A 225 9.31 23.78 -18.83
N VAL A 226 8.91 24.96 -19.33
CA VAL A 226 8.17 26.00 -18.60
C VAL A 226 6.98 26.50 -19.43
N GLY A 227 6.04 27.21 -18.80
CA GLY A 227 4.92 27.85 -19.51
C GLY A 227 3.55 27.32 -19.11
N GLY A 228 3.21 27.44 -17.81
CA GLY A 228 1.91 27.06 -17.28
C GLY A 228 1.90 25.73 -16.54
N LYS A 229 0.71 25.27 -16.15
CA LYS A 229 0.51 24.06 -15.33
C LYS A 229 0.81 22.75 -16.08
N ASP A 230 0.84 22.78 -17.41
CA ASP A 230 1.01 21.59 -18.26
C ASP A 230 2.45 21.29 -18.64
N SER A 231 3.40 22.16 -18.31
CA SER A 231 4.83 21.95 -18.57
C SER A 231 5.43 20.94 -17.58
N ILE A 232 6.65 20.47 -17.83
CA ILE A 232 7.40 19.60 -16.91
C ILE A 232 7.50 20.24 -15.51
N MET A 233 7.88 21.53 -15.43
CA MET A 233 7.92 22.26 -14.16
C MET A 233 6.54 22.53 -13.56
N GLY A 234 5.50 22.66 -14.40
CA GLY A 234 4.11 22.74 -13.97
C GLY A 234 3.64 21.47 -13.25
N LEU A 235 4.01 20.29 -13.76
CA LEU A 235 3.71 19.01 -13.13
C LEU A 235 4.28 18.94 -11.72
N TRP A 236 5.57 19.26 -11.51
CA TRP A 236 6.20 19.21 -10.19
C TRP A 236 5.47 20.09 -9.15
N ASN A 237 4.98 21.25 -9.56
CA ASN A 237 4.18 22.13 -8.69
C ASN A 237 2.84 21.48 -8.31
N ARG A 238 2.11 20.92 -9.28
CA ARG A 238 0.86 20.19 -9.00
C ARG A 238 1.10 18.99 -8.09
N GLU A 239 2.16 18.22 -8.32
CA GLU A 239 2.54 17.09 -7.46
C GLU A 239 2.84 17.51 -6.03
N ALA A 240 3.56 18.64 -5.85
CA ALA A 240 3.85 19.16 -4.51
C ALA A 240 2.56 19.47 -3.71
N LEU A 241 1.55 20.04 -4.37
CA LEU A 241 0.24 20.29 -3.75
C LEU A 241 -0.47 18.98 -3.37
N LEU A 242 -0.44 17.97 -4.25
CA LEU A 242 -1.03 16.66 -3.98
C LEU A 242 -0.36 15.94 -2.82
N PHE A 243 0.98 15.93 -2.79
CA PHE A 243 1.76 15.29 -1.73
C PHE A 243 1.53 15.94 -0.38
N LYS A 244 1.36 17.28 -0.33
CA LYS A 244 1.04 18.00 0.92
C LYS A 244 -0.17 17.43 1.64
N TYR A 245 -1.24 17.09 0.91
CA TYR A 245 -2.49 16.54 1.44
C TYR A 245 -2.54 15.00 1.49
N GLY A 246 -1.41 14.33 1.21
CA GLY A 246 -1.26 12.88 1.41
C GLY A 246 -1.80 12.03 0.25
N SER A 247 -1.91 12.60 -0.94
CA SER A 247 -2.31 11.90 -2.16
C SER A 247 -1.10 11.46 -2.97
N GLY A 248 -1.25 10.40 -3.76
CA GLY A 248 -0.26 9.91 -4.71
C GLY A 248 -0.64 10.25 -6.15
N THR A 249 0.37 10.30 -7.02
CA THR A 249 0.25 10.79 -8.41
C THR A 249 0.95 9.86 -9.38
N GLY A 250 0.41 9.68 -10.57
CA GLY A 250 1.08 9.00 -11.67
C GLY A 250 0.99 9.79 -12.97
N SER A 251 2.04 9.65 -13.79
CA SER A 251 2.13 10.30 -15.09
C SER A 251 2.81 9.40 -16.10
N ASN A 252 2.30 9.38 -17.32
CA ASN A 252 2.99 8.80 -18.47
C ASN A 252 3.87 9.88 -19.12
N PHE A 253 5.17 9.61 -19.20
CA PHE A 253 6.17 10.54 -19.69
C PHE A 253 6.51 10.34 -21.18
N SER A 254 5.81 9.45 -21.88
CA SER A 254 6.09 9.09 -23.29
C SER A 254 5.83 10.21 -24.30
N LYS A 255 5.31 11.35 -23.86
CA LYS A 255 5.21 12.57 -24.69
C LYS A 255 6.49 13.40 -24.65
N ILE A 256 7.33 13.25 -23.62
CA ILE A 256 8.56 14.01 -23.47
C ILE A 256 9.58 13.50 -24.48
N ARG A 257 10.25 14.41 -25.18
CA ARG A 257 11.24 14.02 -26.19
C ARG A 257 12.46 13.32 -25.57
N GLY A 258 12.99 12.32 -26.27
CA GLY A 258 14.14 11.53 -25.84
C GLY A 258 15.48 12.26 -25.93
N ALA A 259 16.54 11.62 -25.45
CA ALA A 259 17.88 12.15 -25.51
C ALA A 259 18.34 12.32 -26.97
N GLY A 260 18.92 13.49 -27.29
CA GLY A 260 19.42 13.77 -28.64
C GLY A 260 18.37 14.31 -29.62
N GLU A 261 17.08 14.30 -29.29
CA GLU A 261 16.04 14.87 -30.16
C GLU A 261 16.22 16.39 -30.36
N PRO A 262 15.95 16.93 -31.57
CA PRO A 262 16.16 18.34 -31.87
C PRO A 262 15.24 19.27 -31.07
N LEU A 263 15.77 20.45 -30.70
CA LEU A 263 15.00 21.53 -30.07
C LEU A 263 14.69 22.66 -31.06
N SER A 264 13.55 23.33 -30.89
CA SER A 264 13.13 24.45 -31.76
C SER A 264 14.08 25.65 -31.72
N GLY A 265 14.77 25.88 -30.60
CA GLY A 265 15.78 26.93 -30.43
C GLY A 265 17.19 26.56 -30.90
N GLY A 266 17.38 25.36 -31.48
CA GLY A 266 18.70 24.79 -31.76
C GLY A 266 19.24 23.95 -30.59
N GLY A 267 20.16 23.01 -30.90
CA GLY A 267 20.66 22.02 -29.95
C GLY A 267 19.79 20.77 -29.87
N SER A 268 20.04 19.94 -28.85
CA SER A 268 19.35 18.67 -28.62
C SER A 268 18.85 18.55 -27.18
N SER A 269 17.82 17.71 -26.99
CA SER A 269 17.26 17.39 -25.68
C SER A 269 18.26 16.64 -24.79
N SER A 270 18.20 16.93 -23.49
CA SER A 270 18.90 16.21 -22.43
C SER A 270 18.29 14.84 -22.09
N GLY A 271 17.19 14.48 -22.75
CA GLY A 271 16.46 13.23 -22.52
C GLY A 271 15.56 13.23 -21.29
N LEU A 272 14.68 12.23 -21.25
CA LEU A 272 13.65 12.07 -20.23
C LEU A 272 14.23 11.88 -18.82
N LEU A 273 15.25 11.02 -18.69
CA LEU A 273 15.80 10.63 -17.39
C LEU A 273 16.36 11.80 -16.58
N SER A 274 16.88 12.82 -17.26
CA SER A 274 17.36 14.05 -16.60
C SER A 274 16.24 14.73 -15.79
N PHE A 275 15.02 14.77 -16.33
CA PHE A 275 13.87 15.36 -15.66
C PHE A 275 13.27 14.44 -14.60
N LEU A 276 13.27 13.12 -14.84
CA LEU A 276 12.81 12.15 -13.84
C LEU A 276 13.66 12.21 -12.56
N LYS A 277 14.97 12.42 -12.67
CA LYS A 277 15.87 12.61 -11.52
C LYS A 277 15.52 13.85 -10.70
N ILE A 278 15.17 14.97 -11.32
CA ILE A 278 14.70 16.18 -10.60
C ILE A 278 13.43 15.83 -9.80
N GLY A 279 12.54 15.11 -10.45
CA GLY A 279 11.27 14.69 -9.88
C GLY A 279 11.34 13.79 -8.67
N ASP A 280 12.18 12.77 -8.80
CA ASP A 280 12.48 11.84 -7.73
C ASP A 280 12.99 12.58 -6.48
N ARG A 281 13.89 13.55 -6.67
CA ARG A 281 14.39 14.41 -5.60
C ARG A 281 13.31 15.29 -4.98
N ALA A 282 12.44 15.88 -5.80
CA ALA A 282 11.32 16.67 -5.31
C ALA A 282 10.36 15.82 -4.47
N ALA A 283 10.03 14.61 -4.91
CA ALA A 283 9.18 13.68 -4.18
C ALA A 283 9.80 13.26 -2.83
N GLY A 284 11.10 12.94 -2.80
CA GLY A 284 11.81 12.58 -1.57
C GLY A 284 11.87 13.71 -0.53
N ALA A 285 11.85 14.97 -0.97
CA ALA A 285 11.89 16.15 -0.09
C ALA A 285 10.54 16.50 0.56
N ILE A 286 9.41 16.06 -0.01
CA ILE A 286 8.07 16.47 0.42
C ILE A 286 7.43 15.39 1.31
N LYS A 287 7.09 15.77 2.55
CA LYS A 287 6.35 14.92 3.51
C LYS A 287 4.98 15.55 3.82
N SER A 288 3.93 14.74 3.92
CA SER A 288 2.56 15.24 4.13
C SER A 288 2.30 15.65 5.59
N GLY A 289 1.79 16.88 5.80
CA GLY A 289 1.04 17.29 6.99
C GLY A 289 1.71 17.14 8.37
N GLY A 290 3.05 17.10 8.45
CA GLY A 290 3.74 16.82 9.72
C GLY A 290 3.63 15.37 10.19
N THR A 291 3.23 14.45 9.30
CA THR A 291 3.19 12.99 9.53
C THR A 291 4.29 12.28 8.75
N THR A 292 4.57 11.02 9.09
CA THR A 292 5.64 10.19 8.51
C THR A 292 5.36 9.68 7.07
N ARG A 293 4.30 10.14 6.38
CA ARG A 293 3.94 9.62 5.04
C ARG A 293 4.74 10.31 3.93
N ARG A 294 5.60 9.53 3.27
CA ARG A 294 6.35 9.94 2.07
C ARG A 294 5.43 10.12 0.86
N ALA A 295 5.87 10.94 -0.09
CA ALA A 295 5.25 11.06 -1.41
C ALA A 295 5.22 9.69 -2.13
N ALA A 296 4.19 9.46 -2.94
CA ALA A 296 4.05 8.26 -3.76
C ALA A 296 3.84 8.65 -5.22
N LYS A 297 4.73 8.20 -6.10
CA LYS A 297 4.75 8.57 -7.52
C LYS A 297 4.77 7.34 -8.43
N MET A 298 4.02 7.34 -9.52
CA MET A 298 4.18 6.42 -10.66
C MET A 298 4.82 7.16 -11.84
N VAL A 299 5.86 6.59 -12.40
CA VAL A 299 6.43 6.99 -13.68
C VAL A 299 6.13 5.88 -14.68
N THR A 300 5.49 6.23 -15.78
CA THR A 300 5.11 5.28 -16.83
C THR A 300 5.75 5.67 -18.16
N LEU A 301 6.24 4.67 -18.92
CA LEU A 301 6.82 4.87 -20.24
C LEU A 301 6.34 3.81 -21.24
N ASP A 302 6.02 4.23 -22.45
CA ASP A 302 5.60 3.37 -23.56
C ASP A 302 6.82 2.72 -24.20
N LEU A 303 6.70 1.45 -24.63
CA LEU A 303 7.84 0.68 -25.12
C LEU A 303 8.48 1.21 -26.41
N ASP A 304 7.79 2.07 -27.16
CA ASP A 304 8.31 2.67 -28.40
C ASP A 304 9.19 3.91 -28.14
N HIS A 305 9.37 4.29 -26.87
CA HIS A 305 10.10 5.49 -26.50
C HIS A 305 11.62 5.33 -26.73
N PRO A 306 12.32 6.34 -27.27
CA PRO A 306 13.76 6.24 -27.59
C PRO A 306 14.65 6.01 -26.35
N ASP A 307 14.24 6.49 -25.17
CA ASP A 307 14.97 6.32 -23.91
C ASP A 307 14.55 5.03 -23.14
N ILE A 308 13.79 4.10 -23.75
CA ILE A 308 13.18 2.96 -23.04
C ILE A 308 14.21 2.04 -22.37
N GLU A 309 15.32 1.74 -23.03
CA GLU A 309 16.35 0.85 -22.50
C GLU A 309 17.01 1.42 -21.24
N GLU A 310 17.32 2.72 -21.23
CA GLU A 310 17.93 3.40 -20.08
C GLU A 310 16.91 3.54 -18.93
N TYR A 311 15.63 3.74 -19.27
CA TYR A 311 14.54 3.77 -18.29
C TYR A 311 14.35 2.43 -17.58
N ILE A 312 14.40 1.32 -18.31
CA ILE A 312 14.29 -0.04 -17.73
C ILE A 312 15.44 -0.27 -16.75
N ASP A 313 16.68 0.06 -17.11
CA ASP A 313 17.87 -0.19 -16.28
C ASP A 313 18.02 0.77 -15.10
N TRP A 314 17.27 1.87 -15.09
CA TRP A 314 17.51 3.00 -14.20
C TRP A 314 17.60 2.58 -12.72
N LYS A 315 16.60 1.88 -12.19
CA LYS A 315 16.58 1.49 -10.77
C LYS A 315 17.65 0.46 -10.42
N SER A 316 17.83 -0.58 -11.24
CA SER A 316 18.85 -1.60 -10.99
C SER A 316 20.25 -0.98 -10.93
N SER A 317 20.54 -0.06 -11.85
CA SER A 317 21.81 0.67 -11.88
C SER A 317 22.02 1.54 -10.62
N GLU A 318 20.96 2.03 -10.00
CA GLU A 318 21.03 2.83 -8.77
C GLU A 318 21.20 1.94 -7.52
N GLU A 319 20.60 0.75 -7.48
CA GLU A 319 20.86 -0.27 -6.44
C GLU A 319 22.34 -0.73 -6.43
N GLU A 320 22.93 -0.92 -7.62
CA GLU A 320 24.35 -1.26 -7.73
C GLU A 320 25.27 -0.16 -7.17
N LYS A 321 24.88 1.11 -7.35
CA LYS A 321 25.61 2.25 -6.75
C LYS A 321 25.52 2.25 -5.24
N VAL A 322 24.34 1.97 -4.67
CA VAL A 322 24.17 1.82 -3.21
C VAL A 322 25.09 0.72 -2.69
N SER A 323 25.09 -0.46 -3.34
CA SER A 323 25.98 -1.57 -2.98
C SER A 323 27.45 -1.14 -2.97
N ALA A 324 27.89 -0.44 -4.01
CA ALA A 324 29.27 0.05 -4.12
C ALA A 324 29.63 1.06 -3.02
N LEU A 325 28.70 1.95 -2.64
CA LEU A 325 28.90 2.92 -1.55
C LEU A 325 29.02 2.24 -0.19
N VAL A 326 28.15 1.28 0.11
CA VAL A 326 28.17 0.51 1.36
C VAL A 326 29.45 -0.31 1.48
N ILE A 327 29.79 -1.09 0.45
CA ILE A 327 31.00 -1.92 0.43
C ILE A 327 32.25 -1.03 0.52
N GLY A 328 32.31 0.03 -0.29
CA GLY A 328 33.45 0.93 -0.36
C GLY A 328 33.73 1.67 0.95
N SER A 329 32.69 2.18 1.61
CA SER A 329 32.81 2.88 2.90
C SER A 329 33.29 1.96 4.02
N ASN A 330 32.76 0.73 4.10
CA ASN A 330 33.21 -0.28 5.07
C ASN A 330 34.68 -0.67 4.86
N ILE A 331 35.09 -0.93 3.61
CA ILE A 331 36.49 -1.24 3.26
C ILE A 331 37.40 -0.07 3.62
N LEU A 332 36.99 1.17 3.33
CA LEU A 332 37.76 2.37 3.65
C LEU A 332 37.97 2.52 5.17
N GLN A 333 36.92 2.37 5.98
CA GLN A 333 37.02 2.43 7.44
C GLN A 333 37.95 1.33 7.99
N LYS A 334 37.80 0.10 7.50
CA LYS A 334 38.64 -1.03 7.90
C LYS A 334 40.12 -0.76 7.63
N HIS A 335 40.46 -0.23 6.45
CA HIS A 335 41.84 0.13 6.12
C HIS A 335 42.33 1.33 6.91
N ALA A 336 41.47 2.30 7.23
CA ALA A 336 41.83 3.43 8.08
C ALA A 336 42.24 2.96 9.49
N ASN A 337 41.45 2.07 10.09
CA ASN A 337 41.76 1.46 11.39
C ASN A 337 43.07 0.67 11.31
N SER A 338 43.23 -0.21 10.33
CA SER A 338 44.44 -1.02 10.17
C SER A 338 45.70 -0.19 9.93
N LEU A 339 45.61 0.92 9.18
CA LEU A 339 46.72 1.86 8.99
C LEU A 339 47.06 2.58 10.29
N MET A 340 46.06 3.03 11.05
CA MET A 340 46.25 3.69 12.34
C MET A 340 46.86 2.76 13.37
N GLU A 341 46.31 1.56 13.55
CA GLU A 341 46.88 0.50 14.39
C GLU A 341 48.34 0.26 14.04
N ALA A 342 48.66 0.04 12.75
CA ALA A 342 50.02 -0.21 12.30
C ALA A 342 50.99 0.96 12.61
N MET A 343 50.50 2.20 12.68
CA MET A 343 51.31 3.36 13.06
C MET A 343 51.44 3.55 14.58
N TRP A 344 50.47 3.07 15.38
CA TRP A 344 50.42 3.33 16.82
C TRP A 344 50.75 2.12 17.70
N GLU A 345 50.92 0.93 17.14
CA GLU A 345 51.26 -0.32 17.85
C GLU A 345 52.73 -0.40 18.31
N GLY A 346 53.63 0.48 17.83
CA GLY A 346 55.08 0.44 18.12
C GLY A 346 55.61 1.54 19.05
N GLU A 347 56.66 1.25 19.84
CA GLU A 347 57.27 2.18 20.82
C GLU A 347 58.11 3.30 20.20
N ASP A 348 58.60 3.15 18.97
CA ASP A 348 59.51 4.11 18.33
C ASP A 348 58.75 5.30 17.71
N ASN A 349 59.00 6.51 18.23
CA ASN A 349 58.27 7.73 17.85
C ASN A 349 58.61 8.26 16.45
N GLU A 350 59.81 8.02 15.93
CA GLU A 350 60.23 8.62 14.64
C GLU A 350 60.04 7.70 13.43
N SER A 351 60.17 6.38 13.60
CA SER A 351 60.10 5.42 12.47
C SER A 351 58.70 4.93 12.12
N ARG A 352 57.72 5.09 13.03
CA ARG A 352 56.36 4.56 12.90
C ARG A 352 55.59 5.05 11.67
N PHE A 353 55.89 6.25 11.18
CA PHE A 353 55.22 6.86 10.02
C PHE A 353 55.96 6.66 8.69
N ASP A 354 57.15 6.05 8.73
CA ASP A 354 57.97 5.81 7.54
C ASP A 354 57.69 4.39 7.00
N GLN A 355 57.01 4.31 5.86
CA GLN A 355 56.69 3.04 5.19
C GLN A 355 57.92 2.18 4.84
N ASN A 356 59.12 2.75 4.76
CA ASN A 356 60.33 1.96 4.50
C ASN A 356 60.90 1.32 5.76
N LYS A 357 60.53 1.83 6.94
CA LYS A 357 61.02 1.37 8.25
C LYS A 357 59.95 0.58 9.01
N ASN A 358 58.68 1.00 8.92
CA ASN A 358 57.54 0.31 9.50
C ASN A 358 56.95 -0.69 8.48
N LEU A 359 57.32 -1.96 8.64
CA LEU A 359 56.84 -3.03 7.75
C LEU A 359 55.34 -3.30 7.91
N SER A 360 54.77 -3.11 9.10
CA SER A 360 53.33 -3.26 9.35
C SER A 360 52.55 -2.19 8.59
N LEU A 361 53.00 -0.93 8.65
CA LEU A 361 52.43 0.17 7.85
C LEU A 361 52.54 -0.13 6.35
N LYS A 362 53.72 -0.56 5.86
CA LYS A 362 53.89 -0.92 4.44
C LYS A 362 52.93 -2.02 4.00
N LYS A 363 52.73 -3.05 4.83
CA LYS A 363 51.77 -4.14 4.55
C LYS A 363 50.34 -3.62 4.52
N ALA A 364 49.93 -2.79 5.48
CA ALA A 364 48.61 -2.18 5.52
C ALA A 364 48.36 -1.28 4.29
N MET A 365 49.35 -0.45 3.90
CA MET A 365 49.28 0.38 2.69
C MET A 365 49.14 -0.47 1.41
N VAL A 366 49.92 -1.55 1.28
CA VAL A 366 49.82 -2.46 0.13
C VAL A 366 48.46 -3.16 0.08
N ARG A 367 47.90 -3.58 1.22
CA ARG A 367 46.55 -4.16 1.28
C ARG A 367 45.49 -3.13 0.87
N ALA A 368 45.55 -1.92 1.40
CA ALA A 368 44.64 -0.83 1.03
C ALA A 368 44.68 -0.53 -0.48
N ILE A 369 45.88 -0.46 -1.08
CA ILE A 369 46.03 -0.24 -2.53
C ILE A 369 45.46 -1.42 -3.34
N ARG A 370 45.65 -2.66 -2.88
CA ARG A 370 45.09 -3.85 -3.54
C ARG A 370 43.57 -3.87 -3.50
N ASP A 371 42.98 -3.35 -2.42
CA ASP A 371 41.53 -3.20 -2.26
C ASP A 371 41.03 -1.83 -2.81
N CYS A 372 41.77 -1.25 -3.75
CA CYS A 372 41.42 -0.04 -4.50
C CYS A 372 41.26 1.25 -3.68
N VAL A 373 41.78 1.33 -2.45
CA VAL A 373 41.82 2.59 -1.70
C VAL A 373 42.75 3.58 -2.43
N PRO A 374 42.28 4.79 -2.79
CA PRO A 374 43.11 5.75 -3.50
C PRO A 374 44.33 6.17 -2.68
N GLN A 375 45.52 6.13 -3.29
CA GLN A 375 46.77 6.50 -2.61
C GLN A 375 46.73 7.89 -1.94
N PRO A 376 46.07 8.94 -2.49
CA PRO A 376 45.92 10.21 -1.79
C PRO A 376 45.18 10.10 -0.44
N HIS A 377 44.21 9.19 -0.32
CA HIS A 377 43.52 8.95 0.96
C HIS A 377 44.44 8.28 1.98
N ILE A 378 45.22 7.29 1.55
CA ILE A 378 46.22 6.63 2.41
C ILE A 378 47.23 7.66 2.92
N GLN A 379 47.73 8.52 2.02
CA GLN A 379 48.66 9.59 2.38
C GLN A 379 48.04 10.55 3.40
N ARG A 380 46.77 10.95 3.23
CA ARG A 380 46.04 11.78 4.18
C ARG A 380 45.97 11.15 5.57
N ILE A 381 45.70 9.85 5.68
CA ILE A 381 45.64 9.13 6.96
C ILE A 381 47.01 9.13 7.65
N VAL A 382 48.07 8.86 6.89
CA VAL A 382 49.46 8.91 7.40
C VAL A 382 49.82 10.32 7.89
N ASP A 383 49.43 11.36 7.15
CA ASP A 383 49.72 12.74 7.55
C ASP A 383 48.90 13.21 8.75
N LEU A 384 47.67 12.71 8.94
CA LEU A 384 46.90 12.92 10.16
C LEU A 384 47.56 12.22 11.35
N ALA A 385 48.04 10.99 11.18
CA ALA A 385 48.76 10.28 12.24
C ALA A 385 50.03 11.02 12.68
N LYS A 386 50.81 11.57 11.73
CA LYS A 386 51.96 12.44 12.03
C LYS A 386 51.59 13.70 12.84
N GLN A 387 50.35 14.17 12.70
CA GLN A 387 49.81 15.31 13.46
C GLN A 387 49.27 14.89 14.85
N GLY A 388 49.40 13.61 15.23
CA GLY A 388 49.01 13.09 16.54
C GLY A 388 47.61 12.49 16.61
N TRP A 389 46.91 12.35 15.48
CA TRP A 389 45.60 11.68 15.43
C TRP A 389 45.77 10.17 15.60
N LYS A 390 44.98 9.56 16.49
CA LYS A 390 45.03 8.12 16.79
C LYS A 390 43.97 7.29 16.05
N GLY A 391 43.03 7.95 15.40
CA GLY A 391 41.94 7.34 14.63
C GLY A 391 41.45 8.30 13.57
N VAL A 392 40.83 7.76 12.54
CA VAL A 392 40.08 8.53 11.53
C VAL A 392 38.79 7.76 11.28
N ASP A 393 37.68 8.43 11.54
CA ASP A 393 36.36 7.90 11.26
C ASP A 393 35.87 8.47 9.93
N PHE A 394 35.44 7.55 9.07
CA PHE A 394 34.70 7.81 7.85
C PHE A 394 33.24 7.47 8.10
N GLU A 395 32.35 8.14 7.37
CA GLU A 395 30.95 7.75 7.34
C GLU A 395 30.85 6.35 6.72
N VAL A 396 30.33 5.40 7.51
CA VAL A 396 30.05 4.04 7.08
C VAL A 396 28.58 3.98 6.72
N PHE A 397 28.30 3.67 5.46
CA PHE A 397 26.94 3.54 4.97
C PHE A 397 26.40 2.12 5.22
N ASP A 398 25.08 2.00 5.29
CA ASP A 398 24.35 0.75 5.38
C ASP A 398 23.33 0.62 4.24
N THR A 399 22.63 -0.51 4.23
CA THR A 399 21.54 -0.81 3.29
C THR A 399 20.17 -0.40 3.85
N ASP A 400 20.09 0.46 4.87
CA ASP A 400 18.79 1.01 5.28
C ASP A 400 18.28 1.91 4.14
N TRP A 401 17.05 1.68 3.70
CA TRP A 401 16.41 2.49 2.67
C TRP A 401 16.19 3.96 3.11
N GLN A 402 16.25 4.26 4.42
CA GLN A 402 16.30 5.63 4.95
C GLN A 402 17.73 6.18 5.10
N GLY A 403 18.75 5.32 4.95
CA GLY A 403 20.15 5.66 5.12
C GLY A 403 20.69 6.55 4.01
N GLU A 404 21.82 7.20 4.30
CA GLU A 404 22.42 8.21 3.42
C GLU A 404 22.78 7.65 2.04
N ALA A 405 23.19 6.37 1.94
CA ALA A 405 23.47 5.74 0.64
C ALA A 405 22.26 5.77 -0.31
N TYR A 406 21.08 5.35 0.16
CA TYR A 406 19.85 5.42 -0.64
C TYR A 406 19.41 6.86 -0.91
N VAL A 407 19.64 7.78 0.04
CA VAL A 407 19.37 9.21 -0.15
C VAL A 407 20.27 9.79 -1.24
N THR A 408 21.47 9.29 -1.51
CA THR A 408 22.36 9.86 -2.55
C THR A 408 22.07 9.39 -3.99
N VAL A 409 21.33 8.29 -4.17
CA VAL A 409 20.95 7.78 -5.50
C VAL A 409 19.59 8.31 -5.97
N SER A 410 19.20 8.01 -7.19
CA SER A 410 17.95 8.45 -7.81
C SER A 410 16.98 7.30 -8.10
N GLY A 411 15.73 7.62 -8.40
CA GLY A 411 14.70 6.65 -8.81
C GLY A 411 14.07 5.87 -7.66
N GLN A 412 14.33 6.25 -6.41
CA GLN A 412 13.89 5.53 -5.21
C GLN A 412 12.53 6.02 -4.66
N ASN A 413 12.03 7.17 -5.14
CA ASN A 413 10.78 7.80 -4.71
C ASN A 413 9.65 7.66 -5.75
N SER A 414 9.84 6.82 -6.79
CA SER A 414 8.79 6.44 -7.74
C SER A 414 8.71 4.93 -7.90
N ASN A 415 7.52 4.44 -8.24
CA ASN A 415 7.33 3.17 -8.91
C ASN A 415 7.48 3.38 -10.41
N ASN A 416 8.09 2.42 -11.10
CA ASN A 416 8.35 2.50 -12.53
C ASN A 416 7.57 1.41 -13.26
N SER A 417 6.95 1.73 -14.39
CA SER A 417 6.26 0.74 -15.21
C SER A 417 6.40 1.01 -16.69
N VAL A 418 6.52 -0.06 -17.46
CA VAL A 418 6.45 -0.02 -18.93
C VAL A 418 5.04 -0.32 -19.42
N ARG A 419 4.66 0.27 -20.55
CA ARG A 419 3.35 0.05 -21.18
C ARG A 419 3.48 -0.77 -22.44
N VAL A 420 2.81 -1.90 -22.42
CA VAL A 420 3.03 -3.01 -23.35
C VAL A 420 1.78 -3.21 -24.19
N PRO A 421 1.78 -2.82 -25.49
CA PRO A 421 0.67 -3.11 -26.38
C PRO A 421 0.68 -4.56 -26.84
N ASN A 422 -0.47 -5.09 -27.27
CA ASN A 422 -0.55 -6.46 -27.80
C ASN A 422 0.33 -6.66 -29.03
N SER A 423 0.49 -5.63 -29.88
CA SER A 423 1.41 -5.69 -31.02
C SER A 423 2.87 -5.94 -30.63
N PHE A 424 3.30 -5.52 -29.43
CA PHE A 424 4.62 -5.87 -28.91
C PHE A 424 4.66 -7.33 -28.50
N MET A 425 3.65 -7.81 -27.77
CA MET A 425 3.56 -9.22 -27.36
C MET A 425 3.51 -10.16 -28.57
N ASP A 426 2.82 -9.77 -29.64
CA ASP A 426 2.80 -10.50 -30.91
C ASP A 426 4.20 -10.54 -31.54
N ALA A 427 4.91 -9.41 -31.57
CA ALA A 427 6.29 -9.37 -32.04
C ALA A 427 7.23 -10.26 -31.22
N VAL A 428 7.08 -10.30 -29.89
CA VAL A 428 7.84 -11.22 -29.03
C VAL A 428 7.56 -12.69 -29.40
N LYS A 429 6.28 -13.05 -29.56
CA LYS A 429 5.86 -14.42 -29.91
C LYS A 429 6.34 -14.85 -31.30
N GLU A 430 6.38 -13.91 -32.25
CA GLU A 430 6.78 -14.16 -33.64
C GLU A 430 8.29 -14.04 -33.88
N GLY A 431 9.08 -13.60 -32.88
CA GLY A 431 10.50 -13.33 -33.04
C GLY A 431 10.78 -12.14 -33.97
N GLY A 432 9.97 -11.09 -33.84
CA GLY A 432 10.01 -9.88 -34.66
C GLY A 432 10.75 -8.71 -34.03
N ASP A 433 10.88 -7.65 -34.82
CA ASP A 433 11.52 -6.40 -34.43
C ASP A 433 10.54 -5.44 -33.73
N TRP A 434 11.07 -4.56 -32.88
CA TRP A 434 10.35 -3.45 -32.27
C TRP A 434 11.00 -2.11 -32.58
N ASN A 435 10.21 -1.16 -33.09
CA ASN A 435 10.70 0.15 -33.51
C ASN A 435 10.54 1.21 -32.42
N LEU A 436 11.62 1.96 -32.18
CA LEU A 436 11.61 3.16 -31.34
C LEU A 436 11.46 4.40 -32.21
N HIS A 437 10.68 5.37 -31.74
CA HIS A 437 10.36 6.58 -32.49
C HIS A 437 10.71 7.85 -31.73
N TRP A 438 11.38 8.79 -32.38
CA TRP A 438 11.45 10.15 -31.83
C TRP A 438 10.06 10.76 -31.75
N ARG A 439 9.78 11.48 -30.65
CA ARG A 439 8.46 12.09 -30.44
C ARG A 439 8.20 13.18 -31.49
N THR A 440 9.25 13.92 -31.84
CA THR A 440 9.24 14.91 -32.93
C THR A 440 8.95 14.28 -34.31
N GLU A 441 9.38 13.05 -34.53
CA GLU A 441 9.13 12.31 -35.77
C GLU A 441 7.70 11.77 -35.84
N LEU A 442 7.13 11.33 -34.71
CA LEU A 442 5.71 10.97 -34.64
C LEU A 442 4.82 12.16 -35.00
N GLU A 443 5.10 13.34 -34.45
CA GLU A 443 4.37 14.58 -34.76
C GLU A 443 4.50 14.96 -36.25
N LYS A 444 5.73 14.91 -36.79
CA LYS A 444 6.02 15.23 -38.19
C LYS A 444 5.32 14.26 -39.14
N ALA A 445 5.42 12.96 -38.89
CA ALA A 445 4.81 11.93 -39.71
C ALA A 445 3.28 12.05 -39.74
N ALA A 446 2.67 12.33 -38.58
CA ALA A 446 1.24 12.60 -38.48
C ALA A 446 0.82 13.85 -39.27
N ALA A 447 1.58 14.95 -39.19
CA ALA A 447 1.31 16.17 -39.96
C ALA A 447 1.46 15.96 -41.48
N GLU A 448 2.37 15.08 -41.90
CA GLU A 448 2.62 14.74 -43.30
C GLU A 448 1.73 13.59 -43.83
N GLY A 449 0.94 12.94 -42.96
CA GLY A 449 0.07 11.82 -43.32
C GLY A 449 0.82 10.55 -43.75
N ARG A 450 2.02 10.32 -43.18
CA ARG A 450 2.88 9.16 -43.48
C ARG A 450 3.16 8.33 -42.21
N SER A 451 3.69 7.14 -42.41
CA SER A 451 4.22 6.34 -41.29
C SER A 451 5.49 6.99 -40.71
N PRO A 452 5.68 6.93 -39.38
CA PRO A 452 6.89 7.44 -38.74
C PRO A 452 8.09 6.57 -39.06
N GLU A 453 9.25 7.21 -39.23
CA GLU A 453 10.52 6.50 -39.37
C GLU A 453 11.05 6.10 -37.98
N ALA A 454 11.61 4.90 -37.87
CA ALA A 454 12.22 4.43 -36.63
C ALA A 454 13.58 5.13 -36.42
N CYS A 455 13.83 5.64 -35.21
CA CYS A 455 15.16 6.15 -34.85
C CYS A 455 16.10 5.00 -34.43
N LYS A 456 15.54 3.90 -33.93
CA LYS A 456 16.24 2.67 -33.58
C LYS A 456 15.27 1.50 -33.71
N THR A 457 15.77 0.34 -34.10
CA THR A 457 15.02 -0.92 -34.13
C THR A 457 15.71 -1.90 -33.19
N LEU A 458 14.93 -2.58 -32.35
CA LEU A 458 15.36 -3.56 -31.36
C LEU A 458 14.76 -4.93 -31.69
N ASP A 459 15.36 -6.00 -31.19
CA ASP A 459 14.68 -7.29 -31.12
C ASP A 459 13.64 -7.24 -29.98
N ALA A 460 12.39 -7.62 -30.27
CA ALA A 460 11.32 -7.55 -29.28
C ALA A 460 11.55 -8.51 -28.11
N GLY A 461 12.09 -9.71 -28.38
CA GLY A 461 12.42 -10.71 -27.37
C GLY A 461 13.55 -10.25 -26.45
N GLU A 462 14.62 -9.68 -26.98
CA GLU A 462 15.72 -9.12 -26.18
C GLU A 462 15.24 -7.97 -25.26
N LEU A 463 14.32 -7.12 -25.75
CA LEU A 463 13.73 -6.07 -24.92
C LEU A 463 12.85 -6.66 -23.80
N TRP A 464 12.09 -7.71 -24.09
CA TRP A 464 11.28 -8.41 -23.09
C TRP A 464 12.14 -9.11 -22.03
N ASP A 465 13.23 -9.74 -22.45
CA ASP A 465 14.23 -10.36 -21.59
C ASP A 465 14.87 -9.35 -20.64
N LYS A 466 15.16 -8.16 -21.15
CA LYS A 466 15.68 -7.05 -20.35
C LYS A 466 14.69 -6.61 -19.28
N ILE A 467 13.41 -6.49 -19.61
CA ILE A 467 12.36 -6.15 -18.65
C ILE A 467 12.25 -7.21 -17.55
N ALA A 468 12.25 -8.50 -17.92
CA ALA A 468 12.19 -9.61 -16.99
C ALA A 468 13.43 -9.67 -16.08
N TYR A 469 14.64 -9.53 -16.65
CA TYR A 469 15.89 -9.52 -15.90
C TYR A 469 15.94 -8.36 -14.89
N THR A 470 15.58 -7.15 -15.31
CA THR A 470 15.66 -5.99 -14.41
C THR A 470 14.63 -6.11 -13.28
N ALA A 471 13.42 -6.61 -13.57
CA ALA A 471 12.44 -6.91 -12.53
C ALA A 471 12.89 -8.05 -11.59
N TRP A 472 13.57 -9.07 -12.10
CA TRP A 472 14.21 -10.11 -11.27
C TRP A 472 15.29 -9.55 -10.34
N ALA A 473 16.05 -8.56 -10.84
CA ALA A 473 17.19 -7.95 -10.17
C ALA A 473 16.79 -6.89 -9.14
N CYS A 474 15.71 -6.13 -9.35
CA CYS A 474 15.31 -5.03 -8.47
C CYS A 474 13.80 -4.83 -8.26
N ALA A 475 12.94 -5.74 -8.71
CA ALA A 475 11.46 -5.68 -8.65
C ALA A 475 10.81 -4.54 -9.47
N ASP A 476 11.55 -3.87 -10.34
CA ASP A 476 11.07 -2.84 -11.27
C ASP A 476 11.72 -3.06 -12.65
N PRO A 477 11.12 -2.61 -13.76
CA PRO A 477 9.81 -1.98 -13.84
C PRO A 477 8.66 -3.00 -13.75
N GLY A 478 7.50 -2.54 -13.27
CA GLY A 478 6.23 -3.26 -13.46
C GLY A 478 5.73 -3.19 -14.90
N VAL A 479 4.70 -3.97 -15.22
CA VAL A 479 4.11 -4.06 -16.57
C VAL A 479 2.66 -3.62 -16.55
N GLN A 480 2.29 -2.75 -17.50
CA GLN A 480 0.90 -2.33 -17.75
C GLN A 480 0.50 -2.73 -19.18
N PHE A 481 -0.50 -3.59 -19.34
CA PHE A 481 -0.92 -4.13 -20.63
C PHE A 481 -1.86 -3.17 -21.35
N ASP A 482 -1.28 -2.35 -22.21
CA ASP A 482 -1.89 -1.16 -22.76
C ASP A 482 -3.18 -1.43 -23.55
N THR A 483 -3.16 -2.44 -24.42
CA THR A 483 -4.32 -2.81 -25.25
C THR A 483 -5.45 -3.35 -24.38
N THR A 484 -5.15 -4.28 -23.47
CA THR A 484 -6.11 -4.83 -22.50
C THR A 484 -6.79 -3.73 -21.66
N ILE A 485 -6.01 -2.76 -21.19
CA ILE A 485 -6.54 -1.61 -20.43
C ILE A 485 -7.57 -0.82 -21.25
N ASN A 486 -7.23 -0.51 -22.51
CA ASN A 486 -8.07 0.35 -23.35
C ASN A 486 -9.28 -0.38 -23.96
N GLU A 487 -9.21 -1.69 -24.19
CA GLU A 487 -10.36 -2.49 -24.67
C GLU A 487 -11.51 -2.52 -23.64
N TRP A 488 -11.16 -2.46 -22.35
CA TRP A 488 -12.08 -2.36 -21.21
C TRP A 488 -12.38 -0.92 -20.78
N HIS A 489 -11.97 0.09 -21.55
CA HIS A 489 -12.25 1.48 -21.22
C HIS A 489 -13.73 1.81 -21.44
N THR A 490 -14.38 2.35 -20.42
CA THR A 490 -15.76 2.82 -20.49
C THR A 490 -15.94 4.15 -21.22
N CYS A 491 -14.87 4.93 -21.44
CA CYS A 491 -14.94 6.27 -22.04
C CYS A 491 -13.90 6.57 -23.14
N PRO A 492 -13.70 5.69 -24.14
CA PRO A 492 -12.65 5.88 -25.16
C PRO A 492 -12.87 7.11 -26.06
N GLU A 493 -14.11 7.58 -26.23
CA GLU A 493 -14.42 8.79 -27.03
C GLU A 493 -13.93 10.08 -26.35
N ALA A 494 -13.69 10.02 -25.04
CA ALA A 494 -13.12 11.12 -24.27
C ALA A 494 -11.59 11.19 -24.35
N GLY A 495 -10.94 10.09 -24.70
CA GLY A 495 -9.50 9.98 -24.79
C GLY A 495 -9.02 8.59 -24.43
N ARG A 496 -7.71 8.39 -24.58
CA ARG A 496 -7.06 7.13 -24.26
C ARG A 496 -6.59 7.12 -22.81
N ILE A 497 -6.64 5.96 -22.15
CA ILE A 497 -6.01 5.77 -20.83
C ILE A 497 -4.51 5.73 -21.05
N ASN A 498 -3.79 6.76 -20.61
CA ASN A 498 -2.35 6.91 -20.84
C ASN A 498 -1.48 6.44 -19.68
N GLY A 499 -2.01 6.26 -18.47
CA GLY A 499 -1.20 5.80 -17.35
C GLY A 499 -2.05 5.30 -16.22
N SER A 500 -1.43 5.19 -15.05
CA SER A 500 -2.09 4.80 -13.82
C SER A 500 -1.59 5.64 -12.65
N ASN A 501 -2.23 5.49 -11.50
CA ASN A 501 -1.76 6.03 -10.22
C ASN A 501 -0.54 5.24 -9.68
N PRO A 502 0.06 5.64 -8.52
CA PRO A 502 1.24 4.98 -7.92
C PRO A 502 1.21 3.45 -7.80
N CYS A 503 0.03 2.86 -7.59
CA CYS A 503 -0.11 1.44 -7.29
C CYS A 503 -0.80 0.65 -8.42
N SER A 504 -1.04 1.30 -9.57
CA SER A 504 -1.62 0.73 -10.78
C SER A 504 -3.03 0.13 -10.68
N GLU A 505 -3.79 0.41 -9.62
CA GLU A 505 -5.18 0.01 -9.46
C GLU A 505 -6.18 0.99 -10.11
N TYR A 506 -5.81 2.28 -10.20
CA TYR A 506 -6.62 3.30 -10.86
C TYR A 506 -6.08 3.56 -12.26
N MET A 507 -6.91 3.25 -13.27
CA MET A 507 -6.59 3.38 -14.68
C MET A 507 -7.73 4.09 -15.40
N PHE A 508 -7.53 5.37 -15.66
CA PHE A 508 -8.51 6.20 -16.34
C PHE A 508 -7.80 7.34 -17.09
N LEU A 509 -8.57 8.29 -17.60
CA LEU A 509 -8.07 9.44 -18.35
C LEU A 509 -7.06 10.26 -17.54
N ASP A 510 -6.12 10.89 -18.24
CA ASP A 510 -5.22 11.87 -17.63
C ASP A 510 -6.00 13.04 -17.00
N ASP A 511 -5.38 13.66 -16.00
CA ASP A 511 -5.96 14.75 -15.22
C ASP A 511 -7.31 14.37 -14.58
N THR A 512 -7.36 13.19 -13.96
CA THR A 512 -8.49 12.71 -13.16
C THR A 512 -8.02 12.17 -11.81
N ALA A 513 -8.95 12.07 -10.87
CA ALA A 513 -8.68 11.59 -9.52
C ALA A 513 -9.65 10.49 -9.12
N CYS A 514 -9.21 9.61 -8.22
CA CYS A 514 -10.03 8.53 -7.67
C CYS A 514 -9.95 8.51 -6.14
N ASN A 515 -11.12 8.39 -5.52
CA ASN A 515 -11.30 8.18 -4.09
C ASN A 515 -11.64 6.70 -3.84
N LEU A 516 -11.09 6.14 -2.76
CA LEU A 516 -11.12 4.70 -2.56
C LEU A 516 -11.75 4.33 -1.23
N ALA A 517 -12.38 3.16 -1.20
CA ALA A 517 -12.77 2.49 0.04
C ALA A 517 -12.53 0.99 -0.10
N SER A 518 -12.38 0.30 1.01
CA SER A 518 -12.23 -1.15 1.01
C SER A 518 -13.11 -1.80 2.06
N ILE A 519 -13.77 -2.88 1.66
CA ILE A 519 -14.62 -3.71 2.51
C ILE A 519 -13.80 -4.91 3.04
N ASN A 520 -13.92 -5.21 4.32
CA ASN A 520 -13.28 -6.35 4.95
C ASN A 520 -14.16 -7.60 4.79
N LEU A 521 -13.84 -8.48 3.81
CA LEU A 521 -14.67 -9.66 3.49
C LEU A 521 -14.87 -10.59 4.67
N LEU A 522 -13.87 -10.74 5.54
CA LEU A 522 -13.92 -11.66 6.67
C LEU A 522 -15.01 -11.27 7.69
N LYS A 523 -15.39 -10.00 7.77
CA LYS A 523 -16.48 -9.52 8.66
C LYS A 523 -17.88 -9.95 8.19
N TYR A 524 -18.00 -10.50 6.99
CA TYR A 524 -19.24 -11.04 6.42
C TYR A 524 -19.24 -12.57 6.40
N TYR A 525 -18.19 -13.22 6.89
CA TYR A 525 -18.15 -14.67 7.01
C TYR A 525 -18.43 -15.10 8.44
N ASP A 526 -19.51 -15.85 8.62
CA ASP A 526 -19.90 -16.37 9.92
C ASP A 526 -19.14 -17.68 10.20
N LEU A 527 -18.31 -17.67 11.24
CA LEU A 527 -17.42 -18.79 11.59
C LEU A 527 -18.15 -20.00 12.17
N ASP A 528 -19.40 -19.84 12.61
CA ASP A 528 -20.18 -20.92 13.23
C ASP A 528 -21.09 -21.61 12.21
N THR A 529 -21.71 -20.84 11.33
CA THR A 529 -22.59 -21.35 10.26
C THR A 529 -21.82 -21.63 8.96
N HIS A 530 -20.61 -21.09 8.81
CA HIS A 530 -19.80 -21.16 7.59
C HIS A 530 -20.48 -20.56 6.36
N GLN A 531 -21.31 -19.54 6.58
CA GLN A 531 -22.01 -18.82 5.51
C GLN A 531 -21.43 -17.42 5.31
N PHE A 532 -21.36 -17.00 4.05
CA PHE A 532 -21.06 -15.62 3.71
C PHE A 532 -22.37 -14.82 3.67
N GLN A 533 -22.42 -13.72 4.40
CA GLN A 533 -23.57 -12.83 4.55
C GLN A 533 -23.68 -11.91 3.32
N ILE A 534 -24.14 -12.49 2.20
CA ILE A 534 -24.20 -11.82 0.89
C ILE A 534 -24.96 -10.50 0.95
N GLU A 535 -26.15 -10.48 1.55
CA GLU A 535 -27.01 -9.29 1.54
C GLU A 535 -26.41 -8.13 2.37
N ASP A 536 -25.73 -8.44 3.47
CA ASP A 536 -25.02 -7.44 4.27
C ASP A 536 -23.80 -6.88 3.52
N PHE A 537 -23.15 -7.73 2.72
CA PHE A 537 -22.09 -7.32 1.82
C PHE A 537 -22.62 -6.39 0.71
N ARG A 538 -23.71 -6.77 0.02
CA ARG A 538 -24.37 -5.94 -1.02
C ARG A 538 -24.80 -4.58 -0.46
N HIS A 539 -25.38 -4.55 0.73
CA HIS A 539 -25.76 -3.31 1.41
C HIS A 539 -24.56 -2.40 1.69
N SER A 540 -23.46 -2.97 2.15
CA SER A 540 -22.23 -2.22 2.40
C SER A 540 -21.62 -1.68 1.10
N VAL A 541 -21.67 -2.46 0.02
CA VAL A 541 -21.27 -2.03 -1.33
C VAL A 541 -22.10 -0.82 -1.76
N ARG A 542 -23.43 -0.92 -1.70
CA ARG A 542 -24.37 0.16 -2.04
C ARG A 542 -24.07 1.45 -1.27
N LEU A 543 -23.91 1.37 0.05
CA LEU A 543 -23.62 2.53 0.89
C LEU A 543 -22.27 3.19 0.54
N TRP A 544 -21.22 2.39 0.33
CA TRP A 544 -19.91 2.91 -0.04
C TRP A 544 -19.87 3.50 -1.45
N THR A 545 -20.61 2.93 -2.41
CA THR A 545 -20.75 3.53 -3.75
C THR A 545 -21.35 4.93 -3.63
N ALA A 546 -22.41 5.11 -2.83
CA ALA A 546 -22.98 6.42 -2.56
C ALA A 546 -21.99 7.35 -1.84
N THR A 547 -21.26 6.86 -0.83
CA THR A 547 -20.23 7.66 -0.12
C THR A 547 -19.14 8.17 -1.05
N LEU A 548 -18.63 7.30 -1.93
CA LEU A 548 -17.57 7.66 -2.86
C LEU A 548 -18.08 8.65 -3.90
N GLU A 549 -19.30 8.46 -4.41
CA GLU A 549 -19.94 9.39 -5.34
C GLU A 549 -20.18 10.78 -4.73
N ILE A 550 -20.71 10.84 -3.50
CA ILE A 550 -20.87 12.12 -2.75
C ILE A 550 -19.52 12.80 -2.55
N SER A 551 -18.47 12.00 -2.31
CA SER A 551 -17.12 12.52 -2.10
C SER A 551 -16.51 13.20 -3.33
N VAL A 552 -17.01 12.93 -4.54
CA VAL A 552 -16.63 13.67 -5.76
C VAL A 552 -17.12 15.12 -5.67
N LEU A 553 -18.33 15.35 -5.14
CA LEU A 553 -18.95 16.68 -5.05
C LEU A 553 -18.28 17.59 -4.03
N MET A 554 -17.86 17.02 -2.90
CA MET A 554 -17.26 17.80 -1.82
C MET A 554 -15.80 18.19 -2.12
N ALA A 555 -15.16 17.59 -3.13
CA ALA A 555 -13.72 17.67 -3.30
C ALA A 555 -13.23 18.96 -3.97
N GLN A 556 -12.03 19.40 -3.57
CA GLN A 556 -11.23 20.38 -4.31
C GLN A 556 -9.94 19.75 -4.86
N PHE A 557 -9.38 20.36 -5.89
CA PHE A 557 -8.27 19.83 -6.67
C PHE A 557 -7.22 20.91 -7.00
N PRO A 558 -5.93 20.56 -7.17
CA PRO A 558 -4.86 21.55 -7.41
C PRO A 558 -4.82 22.10 -8.85
N SER A 559 -5.63 21.54 -9.74
CA SER A 559 -5.69 21.93 -11.15
C SER A 559 -7.12 21.95 -11.65
N GLU A 560 -7.41 22.91 -12.53
CA GLU A 560 -8.71 23.12 -13.15
C GLU A 560 -9.14 21.91 -14.00
N LYS A 561 -8.18 21.32 -14.74
CA LYS A 561 -8.41 20.11 -15.53
C LYS A 561 -8.78 18.93 -14.66
N ILE A 562 -8.10 18.77 -13.52
CA ILE A 562 -8.40 17.69 -12.56
C ILE A 562 -9.78 17.88 -11.95
N ALA A 563 -10.14 19.11 -11.57
CA ALA A 563 -11.47 19.40 -11.05
C ALA A 563 -12.56 19.09 -12.08
N ARG A 564 -12.38 19.53 -13.33
CA ARG A 564 -13.32 19.28 -14.43
C ARG A 564 -13.42 17.79 -14.75
N GLY A 565 -12.31 17.11 -15.01
CA GLY A 565 -12.28 15.69 -15.36
C GLY A 565 -12.87 14.81 -14.25
N SER A 566 -12.53 15.06 -12.99
CA SER A 566 -13.08 14.28 -11.87
C SER A 566 -14.59 14.49 -11.72
N TYR A 567 -15.12 15.67 -12.03
CA TYR A 567 -16.56 15.94 -12.03
C TYR A 567 -17.29 15.35 -13.25
N ASP A 568 -16.68 15.42 -14.43
CA ASP A 568 -17.29 15.00 -15.68
C ASP A 568 -17.41 13.47 -15.80
N TYR A 569 -16.50 12.72 -15.18
CA TYR A 569 -16.50 11.24 -15.23
C TYR A 569 -16.81 10.55 -13.90
N ARG A 570 -16.65 11.24 -12.77
CA ARG A 570 -17.08 10.78 -11.43
C ARG A 570 -16.53 9.40 -11.08
N THR A 571 -15.22 9.22 -11.25
CA THR A 571 -14.56 7.92 -11.05
C THR A 571 -14.41 7.58 -9.58
N LEU A 572 -14.76 6.34 -9.24
CA LEU A 572 -14.69 5.77 -7.90
C LEU A 572 -13.75 4.56 -7.88
N GLY A 573 -13.33 4.15 -6.69
CA GLY A 573 -12.57 2.93 -6.48
C GLY A 573 -12.96 2.19 -5.22
N LEU A 574 -14.12 1.53 -5.26
CA LEU A 574 -14.49 0.57 -4.24
C LEU A 574 -13.77 -0.77 -4.45
N GLY A 575 -13.16 -1.28 -3.38
CA GLY A 575 -12.49 -2.58 -3.35
C GLY A 575 -12.79 -3.37 -2.09
N TYR A 576 -12.00 -4.41 -1.86
CA TYR A 576 -12.03 -5.20 -0.63
C TYR A 576 -10.63 -5.62 -0.19
N CYS A 577 -10.54 -6.19 1.00
CA CYS A 577 -9.37 -6.92 1.48
C CYS A 577 -9.78 -8.29 2.05
N ASN A 578 -8.81 -9.05 2.56
CA ASN A 578 -9.02 -10.29 3.30
C ASN A 578 -9.51 -11.52 2.51
N ILE A 579 -9.45 -11.55 1.16
CA ILE A 579 -9.82 -12.78 0.43
C ILE A 579 -8.91 -13.97 0.77
N GLY A 580 -7.61 -13.74 0.89
CA GLY A 580 -6.66 -14.79 1.28
C GLY A 580 -6.94 -15.34 2.69
N SER A 581 -7.21 -14.45 3.64
CA SER A 581 -7.63 -14.86 5.00
C SER A 581 -8.98 -15.58 4.98
N LEU A 582 -9.95 -15.10 4.21
CA LEU A 582 -11.27 -15.73 4.09
C LEU A 582 -11.16 -17.17 3.57
N LEU A 583 -10.40 -17.41 2.50
CA LEU A 583 -10.20 -18.76 1.94
C LEU A 583 -9.56 -19.70 2.97
N MET A 584 -8.55 -19.22 3.71
CA MET A 584 -7.95 -19.99 4.81
C MET A 584 -9.00 -20.34 5.88
N HIS A 585 -9.80 -19.39 6.34
CA HIS A 585 -10.89 -19.63 7.30
C HIS A 585 -11.95 -20.61 6.76
N MET A 586 -12.17 -20.66 5.45
CA MET A 586 -13.05 -21.63 4.79
C MET A 586 -12.42 -23.02 4.67
N GLY A 587 -11.14 -23.18 4.99
CA GLY A 587 -10.38 -24.42 4.79
C GLY A 587 -10.08 -24.71 3.32
N ILE A 588 -9.99 -23.66 2.49
CA ILE A 588 -9.76 -23.75 1.05
C ILE A 588 -8.35 -23.20 0.77
N PRO A 589 -7.47 -23.97 0.09
CA PRO A 589 -6.18 -23.46 -0.36
C PRO A 589 -6.34 -22.21 -1.24
N TYR A 590 -5.38 -21.29 -1.14
CA TYR A 590 -5.37 -20.11 -2.02
C TYR A 590 -5.18 -20.52 -3.49
N ASP A 591 -4.33 -21.52 -3.74
CA ASP A 591 -4.16 -22.18 -5.04
C ASP A 591 -5.21 -23.30 -5.21
N ASP A 592 -6.46 -22.91 -5.46
CA ASP A 592 -7.58 -23.83 -5.67
C ASP A 592 -8.63 -23.19 -6.60
N GLU A 593 -9.15 -23.96 -7.57
CA GLU A 593 -10.20 -23.48 -8.47
C GLU A 593 -11.47 -23.00 -7.73
N ARG A 594 -11.78 -23.59 -6.56
CA ARG A 594 -12.87 -23.10 -5.69
C ARG A 594 -12.55 -21.72 -5.13
N GLY A 595 -11.29 -21.49 -4.74
CA GLY A 595 -10.81 -20.20 -4.26
C GLY A 595 -10.93 -19.12 -5.33
N TYR A 596 -10.50 -19.42 -6.56
CA TYR A 596 -10.65 -18.52 -7.70
C TYR A 596 -12.13 -18.21 -8.01
N ALA A 597 -12.99 -19.24 -8.01
CA ALA A 597 -14.42 -19.05 -8.26
C ALA A 597 -15.11 -18.20 -7.18
N ILE A 598 -14.74 -18.38 -5.90
CA ILE A 598 -15.24 -17.55 -4.79
C ILE A 598 -14.73 -16.11 -4.93
N CYS A 599 -13.45 -15.92 -5.24
CA CYS A 599 -12.87 -14.61 -5.49
C CYS A 599 -13.64 -13.89 -6.60
N GLY A 600 -13.74 -14.50 -7.78
CA GLY A 600 -14.49 -13.94 -8.91
C GLY A 600 -15.94 -13.63 -8.58
N ALA A 601 -16.64 -14.49 -7.84
CA ALA A 601 -18.02 -14.22 -7.44
C ALA A 601 -18.15 -13.03 -6.48
N LEU A 602 -17.27 -12.91 -5.47
CA LEU A 602 -17.29 -11.79 -4.53
C LEU A 602 -16.92 -10.47 -5.22
N THR A 603 -15.92 -10.47 -6.10
CA THR A 603 -15.56 -9.31 -6.91
C THR A 603 -16.72 -8.93 -7.85
N SER A 604 -17.36 -9.92 -8.48
CA SER A 604 -18.51 -9.75 -9.37
C SER A 604 -19.71 -9.14 -8.67
N ILE A 605 -20.06 -9.62 -7.46
CA ILE A 605 -21.10 -9.01 -6.62
C ILE A 605 -20.74 -7.55 -6.33
N MET A 606 -19.52 -7.26 -5.88
CA MET A 606 -19.11 -5.89 -5.54
C MET A 606 -19.25 -4.94 -6.73
N CYS A 607 -18.75 -5.32 -7.90
CA CYS A 607 -18.74 -4.44 -9.06
C CYS A 607 -20.12 -4.30 -9.71
N GLY A 608 -20.84 -5.41 -9.86
CA GLY A 608 -22.21 -5.40 -10.36
C GLY A 608 -23.13 -4.56 -9.46
N GLU A 609 -23.04 -4.72 -8.14
CA GLU A 609 -23.83 -3.92 -7.19
C GLU A 609 -23.46 -2.43 -7.19
N SER A 610 -22.17 -2.13 -7.37
CA SER A 610 -21.72 -0.75 -7.47
C SER A 610 -22.26 -0.08 -8.74
N TYR A 611 -22.26 -0.78 -9.88
CA TYR A 611 -22.85 -0.25 -11.12
C TYR A 611 -24.38 -0.21 -11.09
N ALA A 612 -25.06 -1.16 -10.44
CA ALA A 612 -26.49 -1.08 -10.20
C ALA A 612 -26.84 0.15 -9.36
N THR A 613 -26.13 0.37 -8.25
CA THR A 613 -26.30 1.59 -7.42
C THR A 613 -25.99 2.86 -8.21
N SER A 614 -24.99 2.82 -9.10
CA SER A 614 -24.66 3.93 -9.98
C SER A 614 -25.77 4.23 -11.00
N ALA A 615 -26.43 3.21 -11.56
CA ALA A 615 -27.57 3.36 -12.46
C ALA A 615 -28.82 3.86 -11.71
N GLU A 616 -29.08 3.36 -10.51
CA GLU A 616 -30.13 3.87 -9.63
C GLU A 616 -29.94 5.37 -9.34
N MET A 617 -28.73 5.79 -8.94
CA MET A 617 -28.43 7.22 -8.75
C MET A 617 -28.63 8.04 -10.03
N ALA A 618 -28.32 7.46 -11.21
CA ALA A 618 -28.54 8.13 -12.48
C ALA A 618 -30.03 8.37 -12.78
N SER A 619 -30.93 7.52 -12.28
CA SER A 619 -32.38 7.66 -12.52
C SER A 619 -32.97 8.97 -11.97
N PHE A 620 -32.40 9.53 -10.91
CA PHE A 620 -32.88 10.78 -10.29
C PHE A 620 -31.84 11.92 -10.25
N LEU A 621 -30.53 11.65 -10.44
CA LEU A 621 -29.50 12.69 -10.56
C LEU A 621 -28.96 12.88 -11.98
N GLY A 622 -29.36 12.01 -12.91
CA GLY A 622 -28.77 11.88 -14.24
C GLY A 622 -27.42 11.14 -14.24
N PRO A 623 -27.01 10.57 -15.39
CA PRO A 623 -25.71 9.93 -15.53
C PRO A 623 -24.55 10.94 -15.40
N PHE A 624 -23.29 10.46 -15.42
CA PHE A 624 -22.15 11.40 -15.44
C PHE A 624 -22.21 12.30 -16.68
N PRO A 625 -21.71 13.56 -16.60
CA PRO A 625 -21.90 14.57 -17.65
C PRO A 625 -21.56 14.15 -19.09
N ASP A 626 -20.51 13.35 -19.31
CA ASP A 626 -20.08 12.91 -20.64
C ASP A 626 -20.55 11.49 -21.02
N TYR A 627 -21.61 10.98 -20.36
CA TYR A 627 -22.12 9.64 -20.59
C TYR A 627 -22.61 9.41 -22.02
N GLU A 628 -23.42 10.33 -22.56
CA GLU A 628 -24.07 10.14 -23.86
C GLU A 628 -23.09 9.82 -24.98
N ARG A 629 -21.96 10.54 -25.01
CA ARG A 629 -20.88 10.33 -25.98
C ARG A 629 -20.22 8.96 -25.84
N ASN A 630 -20.20 8.39 -24.64
CA ASN A 630 -19.51 7.15 -24.31
C ASN A 630 -20.46 5.96 -24.05
N SER A 631 -21.77 6.15 -24.17
CA SER A 631 -22.82 5.21 -23.76
C SER A 631 -22.65 3.82 -24.38
N GLU A 632 -22.45 3.74 -25.69
CA GLU A 632 -22.21 2.47 -26.41
C GLU A 632 -20.97 1.73 -25.90
N SER A 633 -19.86 2.44 -25.72
CA SER A 633 -18.61 1.88 -25.19
C SER A 633 -18.75 1.41 -23.75
N MET A 634 -19.48 2.16 -22.93
CA MET A 634 -19.76 1.78 -21.55
C MET A 634 -20.64 0.54 -21.49
N LEU A 635 -21.73 0.47 -22.26
CA LEU A 635 -22.62 -0.68 -22.30
C LEU A 635 -21.92 -1.93 -22.84
N LYS A 636 -21.02 -1.79 -23.81
CA LYS A 636 -20.13 -2.87 -24.27
C LYS A 636 -19.34 -3.48 -23.10
N VAL A 637 -18.73 -2.64 -22.26
CA VAL A 637 -17.98 -3.08 -21.07
C VAL A 637 -18.90 -3.77 -20.06
N MET A 638 -20.09 -3.23 -19.79
CA MET A 638 -21.07 -3.85 -18.88
C MET A 638 -21.54 -5.22 -19.36
N ARG A 639 -21.76 -5.38 -20.67
CA ARG A 639 -22.08 -6.68 -21.27
C ARG A 639 -20.93 -7.68 -21.14
N ASN A 640 -19.68 -7.24 -21.31
CA ASN A 640 -18.51 -8.10 -21.12
C ASN A 640 -18.33 -8.53 -19.65
N HIS A 641 -18.54 -7.65 -18.68
CA HIS A 641 -18.57 -8.02 -17.26
C HIS A 641 -19.64 -9.09 -16.97
N LYS A 642 -20.85 -8.90 -17.50
CA LYS A 642 -21.93 -9.87 -17.38
C LYS A 642 -21.55 -11.22 -18.01
N ARG A 643 -21.02 -11.23 -19.23
CA ARG A 643 -20.54 -12.45 -19.92
C ARG A 643 -19.52 -13.22 -19.08
N ALA A 644 -18.57 -12.52 -18.45
CA ALA A 644 -17.63 -13.15 -17.53
C ALA A 644 -18.31 -13.80 -16.31
N ALA A 645 -19.35 -13.16 -15.74
CA ALA A 645 -20.10 -13.72 -14.62
C ALA A 645 -20.90 -14.99 -15.00
N TYR A 646 -21.23 -15.12 -16.29
CA TYR A 646 -21.89 -16.28 -16.86
C TYR A 646 -20.92 -17.33 -17.43
N ASP A 647 -19.61 -17.03 -17.48
CA ASP A 647 -18.59 -17.87 -18.12
C ASP A 647 -18.96 -18.13 -19.60
N SER A 648 -19.34 -17.07 -20.31
CA SER A 648 -19.73 -17.12 -21.73
C SER A 648 -18.56 -17.56 -22.64
N PRO A 649 -18.85 -18.20 -23.78
CA PRO A 649 -17.86 -18.49 -24.82
C PRO A 649 -17.10 -17.26 -25.33
N ASP A 650 -15.86 -17.48 -25.77
CA ASP A 650 -14.95 -16.42 -26.22
C ASP A 650 -15.52 -15.56 -27.36
N ASP A 651 -16.29 -16.14 -28.28
CA ASP A 651 -16.88 -15.46 -29.44
C ASP A 651 -18.06 -14.54 -29.08
N GLU A 652 -18.56 -14.59 -27.85
CA GLU A 652 -19.59 -13.67 -27.37
C GLU A 652 -19.02 -12.33 -26.88
N TYR A 653 -17.74 -12.25 -26.49
CA TYR A 653 -17.15 -11.02 -25.97
C TYR A 653 -17.01 -9.96 -27.07
N GLU A 654 -17.30 -8.70 -26.71
CA GLU A 654 -17.25 -7.59 -27.67
C GLU A 654 -15.93 -6.82 -27.56
N GLY A 655 -15.14 -6.84 -28.65
CA GLY A 655 -13.96 -6.00 -28.81
C GLY A 655 -12.84 -6.28 -27.82
N LEU A 656 -12.65 -7.56 -27.47
CA LEU A 656 -11.54 -8.04 -26.66
C LEU A 656 -10.60 -8.89 -27.51
N THR A 657 -9.29 -8.66 -27.39
CA THR A 657 -8.26 -9.49 -28.02
C THR A 657 -7.77 -10.61 -27.10
N VAL A 658 -7.82 -10.39 -25.79
CA VAL A 658 -7.61 -11.41 -24.76
C VAL A 658 -8.90 -11.58 -23.97
N THR A 659 -9.46 -12.79 -23.97
CA THR A 659 -10.70 -13.08 -23.26
C THR A 659 -10.44 -13.32 -21.76
N PRO A 660 -11.36 -12.87 -20.88
CA PRO A 660 -11.19 -12.98 -19.45
C PRO A 660 -11.49 -14.37 -18.90
N MET A 661 -11.00 -14.65 -17.69
CA MET A 661 -11.43 -15.82 -16.91
C MET A 661 -12.85 -15.64 -16.35
N GLY A 662 -13.80 -16.50 -16.73
CA GLY A 662 -15.16 -16.50 -16.17
C GLY A 662 -15.29 -17.20 -14.81
N ILE A 663 -16.47 -17.09 -14.18
CA ILE A 663 -16.74 -17.77 -12.90
C ILE A 663 -17.11 -19.23 -13.15
N ASN A 664 -16.22 -20.16 -12.77
CA ASN A 664 -16.49 -21.59 -12.90
C ASN A 664 -17.68 -22.04 -12.03
N ALA A 665 -18.83 -22.25 -12.67
CA ALA A 665 -20.08 -22.60 -12.01
C ALA A 665 -20.06 -23.95 -11.27
N LYS A 666 -19.14 -24.86 -11.61
CA LYS A 666 -18.99 -26.15 -10.92
C LYS A 666 -18.22 -26.04 -9.61
N LYS A 667 -17.44 -24.97 -9.44
CA LYS A 667 -16.55 -24.75 -8.30
C LYS A 667 -17.07 -23.66 -7.36
N CYS A 668 -17.88 -22.73 -7.87
CA CYS A 668 -18.49 -21.66 -7.09
C CYS A 668 -19.67 -22.15 -6.22
N PRO A 669 -19.79 -21.73 -4.94
CA PRO A 669 -21.01 -21.87 -4.17
C PRO A 669 -22.24 -21.29 -4.90
N LYS A 670 -23.37 -21.99 -4.85
CA LYS A 670 -24.56 -21.67 -5.67
C LYS A 670 -25.18 -20.32 -5.32
N ASP A 671 -25.19 -19.98 -4.04
CA ASP A 671 -25.66 -18.71 -3.50
C ASP A 671 -24.79 -17.54 -3.98
N LEU A 672 -23.46 -17.66 -3.89
CA LEU A 672 -22.51 -16.67 -4.41
C LEU A 672 -22.64 -16.50 -5.93
N LEU A 673 -22.72 -17.60 -6.68
CA LEU A 673 -22.88 -17.55 -8.14
C LEU A 673 -24.21 -16.89 -8.54
N GLY A 674 -25.29 -17.20 -7.83
CA GLY A 674 -26.60 -16.59 -8.06
C GLY A 674 -26.55 -15.08 -7.84
N ALA A 675 -26.00 -14.64 -6.71
CA ALA A 675 -25.87 -13.22 -6.39
C ALA A 675 -24.95 -12.47 -7.38
N ALA A 676 -23.85 -13.08 -7.81
CA ALA A 676 -22.94 -12.49 -8.79
C ALA A 676 -23.65 -12.24 -10.14
N ARG A 677 -24.44 -13.20 -10.61
CA ARG A 677 -25.20 -13.06 -11.87
C ARG A 677 -26.33 -12.04 -11.74
N GLU A 678 -27.08 -12.08 -10.63
CA GLU A 678 -28.16 -11.13 -10.36
C GLU A 678 -27.66 -9.69 -10.32
N ALA A 679 -26.50 -9.44 -9.69
CA ALA A 679 -25.89 -8.11 -9.62
C ALA A 679 -25.64 -7.54 -11.03
N TRP A 680 -25.12 -8.33 -11.96
CA TRP A 680 -24.88 -7.89 -13.35
C TRP A 680 -26.14 -7.81 -14.21
N ASP A 681 -27.10 -8.72 -14.01
CA ASP A 681 -28.41 -8.63 -14.66
C ASP A 681 -29.12 -7.32 -14.27
N ARG A 682 -29.02 -6.92 -13.00
CA ARG A 682 -29.54 -5.64 -12.52
C ARG A 682 -28.74 -4.46 -13.05
N ALA A 683 -27.41 -4.47 -12.93
CA ALA A 683 -26.54 -3.40 -13.36
C ALA A 683 -26.71 -3.06 -14.85
N LEU A 684 -26.83 -4.07 -15.71
CA LEU A 684 -27.04 -3.86 -17.15
C LEU A 684 -28.45 -3.34 -17.42
N ARG A 685 -29.49 -3.97 -16.84
CA ARG A 685 -30.89 -3.56 -17.08
C ARG A 685 -31.14 -2.11 -16.66
N GLU A 686 -30.72 -1.74 -15.46
CA GLU A 686 -30.92 -0.38 -14.95
C GLU A 686 -30.05 0.64 -15.69
N GLY A 687 -28.82 0.25 -16.07
CA GLY A 687 -27.94 1.11 -16.86
C GLY A 687 -28.41 1.36 -18.29
N GLU A 688 -29.04 0.38 -18.93
CA GLU A 688 -29.69 0.56 -20.23
C GLU A 688 -30.87 1.55 -20.15
N GLU A 689 -31.57 1.60 -19.01
CA GLU A 689 -32.73 2.47 -18.80
C GLU A 689 -32.33 3.90 -18.39
N HIS A 690 -31.35 4.04 -17.50
CA HIS A 690 -31.04 5.31 -16.83
C HIS A 690 -29.63 5.86 -17.12
N GLY A 691 -28.79 5.08 -17.79
CA GLY A 691 -27.35 5.33 -17.84
C GLY A 691 -26.68 5.08 -16.48
N TYR A 692 -25.45 5.56 -16.33
CA TYR A 692 -24.66 5.37 -15.11
C TYR A 692 -24.17 6.69 -14.56
N ARG A 693 -24.23 6.83 -13.23
CA ARG A 693 -23.72 8.01 -12.53
C ARG A 693 -22.19 8.09 -12.53
N ASN A 694 -21.48 6.98 -12.75
CA ASN A 694 -20.04 6.88 -12.57
C ASN A 694 -19.39 6.11 -13.71
N ALA A 695 -18.36 6.66 -14.35
CA ALA A 695 -17.65 6.01 -15.45
C ALA A 695 -16.81 4.80 -15.00
N GLN A 696 -16.29 4.85 -13.77
CA GLN A 696 -15.54 3.78 -13.12
C GLN A 696 -16.01 3.68 -11.66
N THR A 697 -16.17 2.47 -11.13
CA THR A 697 -16.74 2.27 -9.78
C THR A 697 -15.85 1.46 -8.82
N THR A 698 -15.02 0.54 -9.34
CA THR A 698 -14.28 -0.42 -8.52
C THR A 698 -12.81 -0.56 -8.91
N VAL A 699 -11.96 -0.81 -7.92
CA VAL A 699 -10.53 -1.16 -8.03
C VAL A 699 -10.15 -2.08 -6.86
N ILE A 700 -9.02 -2.80 -6.95
CA ILE A 700 -8.45 -3.50 -5.78
C ILE A 700 -7.15 -2.80 -5.38
N ALA A 701 -7.20 -2.01 -4.31
CA ALA A 701 -6.05 -1.24 -3.82
C ALA A 701 -5.16 -2.06 -2.86
N PRO A 702 -3.91 -1.62 -2.58
CA PRO A 702 -3.03 -2.32 -1.65
C PRO A 702 -3.53 -2.38 -0.21
N THR A 703 -4.44 -1.48 0.21
CA THR A 703 -4.98 -1.40 1.58
C THR A 703 -3.95 -1.34 2.74
N GLY A 704 -2.66 -1.07 2.50
CA GLY A 704 -1.59 -1.28 3.49
C GLY A 704 -1.78 -0.64 4.88
N THR A 705 -2.27 0.62 4.98
CA THR A 705 -2.56 1.23 6.29
C THR A 705 -3.99 0.95 6.76
N ILE A 706 -4.97 1.02 5.87
CA ILE A 706 -6.39 0.87 6.23
C ILE A 706 -6.75 -0.58 6.59
N GLY A 707 -6.05 -1.57 6.03
CA GLY A 707 -6.13 -2.98 6.41
C GLY A 707 -5.76 -3.18 7.87
N LEU A 708 -4.69 -2.53 8.35
CA LEU A 708 -4.32 -2.57 9.77
C LEU A 708 -5.39 -1.95 10.66
N VAL A 709 -5.99 -0.83 10.23
CA VAL A 709 -7.10 -0.19 10.96
C VAL A 709 -8.36 -1.06 10.98
N MET A 710 -8.62 -1.82 9.92
CA MET A 710 -9.71 -2.78 9.88
C MET A 710 -9.40 -4.09 10.61
N GLY A 711 -8.17 -4.28 11.10
CA GLY A 711 -7.72 -5.58 11.63
C GLY A 711 -7.77 -6.68 10.57
N ALA A 712 -7.50 -6.35 9.30
CA ALA A 712 -7.42 -7.32 8.22
C ALA A 712 -6.11 -8.11 8.31
N ASP A 713 -6.19 -9.42 8.09
CA ASP A 713 -5.02 -10.29 8.11
C ASP A 713 -4.31 -10.30 6.73
N THR A 714 -5.07 -10.16 5.64
CA THR A 714 -4.53 -9.97 4.29
C THR A 714 -5.11 -8.74 3.60
N THR A 715 -4.30 -8.13 2.75
CA THR A 715 -4.61 -6.89 2.03
C THR A 715 -5.14 -7.20 0.62
N GLY A 716 -6.10 -6.42 0.10
CA GLY A 716 -6.56 -6.61 -1.28
C GLY A 716 -6.89 -8.07 -1.64
N VAL A 717 -6.28 -8.55 -2.73
CA VAL A 717 -6.23 -9.96 -3.14
C VAL A 717 -4.94 -10.68 -2.74
N GLU A 718 -4.19 -10.17 -1.77
CA GLU A 718 -2.99 -10.82 -1.24
C GLU A 718 -3.35 -12.08 -0.43
N PRO A 719 -2.56 -13.17 -0.56
CA PRO A 719 -2.57 -14.24 0.43
C PRO A 719 -1.90 -13.78 1.73
N GLN A 720 -1.89 -14.67 2.72
CA GLN A 720 -1.08 -14.48 3.91
C GLN A 720 0.39 -14.42 3.52
N PHE A 721 1.13 -13.43 4.02
CA PHE A 721 2.55 -13.34 3.72
C PHE A 721 3.35 -14.43 4.46
N SER A 722 3.04 -14.63 5.74
CA SER A 722 3.58 -15.67 6.62
C SER A 722 2.60 -15.93 7.76
N LEU A 723 2.66 -17.13 8.37
CA LEU A 723 1.86 -17.49 9.55
C LEU A 723 2.20 -16.66 10.79
N ILE A 724 3.47 -16.24 10.89
CA ILE A 724 3.96 -15.34 11.93
C ILE A 724 4.71 -14.21 11.25
N GLN A 725 4.28 -12.99 11.53
CA GLN A 725 4.88 -11.79 10.96
C GLN A 725 5.49 -10.99 12.10
N TYR A 726 6.71 -10.50 11.87
CA TYR A 726 7.33 -9.54 12.76
C TYR A 726 7.33 -8.18 12.09
N LYS A 727 6.88 -7.17 12.82
CA LYS A 727 6.88 -5.80 12.33
C LYS A 727 7.72 -4.93 13.24
N THR A 728 8.76 -4.34 12.67
CA THR A 728 9.52 -3.28 13.33
C THR A 728 8.62 -2.06 13.50
N LEU A 729 8.52 -1.55 14.73
CA LEU A 729 7.72 -0.37 15.03
C LEU A 729 8.48 0.90 14.65
N ALA A 730 7.74 1.95 14.31
CA ALA A 730 8.33 3.28 14.15
C ALA A 730 8.85 3.73 15.52
N GLY A 731 10.17 3.72 15.67
CA GLY A 731 10.88 4.05 16.90
C GLY A 731 11.42 2.88 17.71
N GLY A 732 11.88 1.83 17.03
CA GLY A 732 12.56 0.70 17.68
C GLY A 732 11.59 -0.32 18.27
N GLY A 733 12.08 -1.55 18.44
CA GLY A 733 11.28 -2.69 18.90
C GLY A 733 10.54 -3.42 17.77
N SER A 734 10.08 -4.63 18.09
CA SER A 734 9.39 -5.52 17.15
C SER A 734 8.05 -5.97 17.70
N MET A 735 7.11 -6.23 16.81
CA MET A 735 5.79 -6.70 17.18
C MET A 735 5.47 -7.96 16.41
N ARG A 736 5.19 -9.03 17.15
CA ARG A 736 4.76 -10.32 16.60
C ARG A 736 3.25 -10.28 16.31
N ILE A 737 2.88 -10.50 15.04
CA ILE A 737 1.50 -10.61 14.56
C ILE A 737 1.24 -12.08 14.21
N ILE A 738 0.18 -12.63 14.79
CA ILE A 738 -0.19 -14.04 14.67
C ILE A 738 -1.38 -14.16 13.73
N ASN A 739 -1.33 -15.14 12.83
CA ASN A 739 -2.42 -15.48 11.94
C ASN A 739 -3.59 -16.13 12.71
N ASN A 740 -4.77 -15.47 12.68
CA ASN A 740 -5.99 -15.97 13.32
C ASN A 740 -6.76 -17.00 12.47
N GLY A 741 -6.43 -17.12 11.19
CA GLY A 741 -7.03 -18.07 10.25
C GLY A 741 -6.62 -19.52 10.50
N VAL A 742 -5.40 -19.77 11.00
CA VAL A 742 -4.93 -21.14 11.28
C VAL A 742 -5.88 -21.93 12.19
N PRO A 743 -6.24 -21.47 13.40
CA PRO A 743 -7.13 -22.23 14.27
C PRO A 743 -8.54 -22.39 13.69
N ALA A 744 -9.04 -21.39 12.96
CA ALA A 744 -10.35 -21.46 12.31
C ALA A 744 -10.37 -22.51 11.18
N ALA A 745 -9.34 -22.52 10.35
CA ALA A 745 -9.15 -23.49 9.29
C ALA A 745 -9.03 -24.92 9.85
N LEU A 746 -8.24 -25.12 10.91
CA LEU A 746 -8.12 -26.44 11.56
C LEU A 746 -9.46 -26.90 12.16
N LYS A 747 -10.24 -26.01 12.80
CA LYS A 747 -11.60 -26.34 13.25
C LYS A 747 -12.47 -26.78 12.06
N ARG A 748 -12.42 -26.05 10.96
CA ARG A 748 -13.17 -26.34 9.72
C ARG A 748 -12.78 -27.67 9.08
N LEU A 749 -11.51 -28.03 9.13
CA LEU A 749 -10.95 -29.29 8.64
C LEU A 749 -11.20 -30.49 9.59
N GLY A 750 -11.86 -30.26 10.73
CA GLY A 750 -12.30 -31.32 11.65
C GLY A 750 -11.30 -31.71 12.73
N TYR A 751 -10.29 -30.89 13.00
CA TYR A 751 -9.33 -31.15 14.07
C TYR A 751 -9.95 -30.89 15.46
N SER A 752 -9.59 -31.73 16.44
CA SER A 752 -10.03 -31.56 17.82
C SER A 752 -9.37 -30.34 18.46
N LYS A 753 -9.98 -29.77 19.51
CA LYS A 753 -9.40 -28.65 20.27
C LYS A 753 -7.98 -28.97 20.80
N SER A 754 -7.73 -30.22 21.19
CA SER A 754 -6.41 -30.66 21.64
C SER A 754 -5.37 -30.63 20.51
N ASN A 755 -5.74 -31.10 19.32
CA ASN A 755 -4.84 -31.07 18.16
C ASN A 755 -4.58 -29.63 17.73
N ILE A 756 -5.61 -28.78 17.71
CA ILE A 756 -5.47 -27.36 17.39
C ILE A 756 -4.49 -26.70 18.35
N ASN A 757 -4.65 -26.88 19.65
CA ASN A 757 -3.74 -26.30 20.65
C ASN A 757 -2.30 -26.79 20.45
N GLY A 758 -2.08 -28.09 20.22
CA GLY A 758 -0.74 -28.64 19.98
C GLY A 758 -0.10 -28.12 18.69
N ILE A 759 -0.88 -27.96 17.63
CA ILE A 759 -0.42 -27.38 16.36
C ILE A 759 -0.09 -25.89 16.54
N MET A 760 -0.93 -25.14 17.26
CA MET A 760 -0.68 -23.73 17.54
C MET A 760 0.56 -23.53 18.42
N GLU A 761 0.79 -24.40 19.42
CA GLU A 761 2.02 -24.39 20.23
C GLU A 761 3.25 -24.75 19.40
N TYR A 762 3.15 -25.70 18.45
CA TYR A 762 4.24 -26.01 17.51
C TYR A 762 4.64 -24.79 16.65
N ILE A 763 3.64 -24.03 16.17
CA ILE A 763 3.87 -22.84 15.33
C ILE A 763 4.44 -21.69 16.17
N MET A 764 3.82 -21.40 17.32
CA MET A 764 4.04 -20.16 18.08
C MET A 764 5.05 -20.30 19.22
N GLY A 765 5.30 -21.52 19.68
CA GLY A 765 6.02 -21.79 20.91
C GLY A 765 5.22 -21.45 22.15
N THR A 766 5.84 -21.68 23.30
CA THR A 766 5.22 -21.49 24.62
C THR A 766 5.37 -20.06 25.16
N MET A 767 6.22 -19.24 24.55
CA MET A 767 6.64 -17.92 25.05
C MET A 767 7.17 -17.96 26.50
N SER A 768 7.67 -19.11 26.94
CA SER A 768 8.19 -19.31 28.29
C SER A 768 9.32 -20.33 28.31
N LEU A 769 10.32 -20.10 29.16
CA LEU A 769 11.35 -21.10 29.46
C LEU A 769 10.80 -22.34 30.19
N THR A 770 9.55 -22.29 30.67
CA THR A 770 8.93 -23.40 31.39
C THR A 770 8.83 -24.64 30.49
N GLY A 771 9.37 -25.77 30.97
CA GLY A 771 9.38 -27.02 30.21
C GLY A 771 10.39 -27.06 29.06
N CYS A 772 11.25 -26.05 28.93
CA CYS A 772 12.32 -26.04 27.95
C CYS A 772 13.33 -27.16 28.25
N PRO A 773 13.70 -28.00 27.26
CA PRO A 773 14.51 -29.20 27.50
C PRO A 773 15.94 -28.91 27.97
N HIS A 774 16.57 -27.84 27.48
CA HIS A 774 18.01 -27.56 27.72
C HIS A 774 18.27 -26.29 28.52
N LEU A 775 17.43 -25.26 28.37
CA LEU A 775 17.48 -24.02 29.14
C LEU A 775 16.50 -24.07 30.33
N THR A 776 16.73 -25.02 31.23
CA THR A 776 15.90 -25.18 32.45
C THR A 776 16.26 -24.12 33.50
N SER A 777 15.29 -23.78 34.36
CA SER A 777 15.53 -22.88 35.49
C SER A 777 16.67 -23.36 36.38
N ASP A 778 16.76 -24.66 36.65
CA ASP A 778 17.83 -25.25 37.47
C ASP A 778 19.22 -25.00 36.85
N ARG A 779 19.38 -25.23 35.54
CA ARG A 779 20.65 -25.04 34.83
C ARG A 779 21.04 -23.57 34.74
N LEU A 780 20.06 -22.68 34.55
CA LEU A 780 20.29 -21.24 34.59
C LEU A 780 20.71 -20.77 35.99
N SER A 781 20.07 -21.29 37.05
CA SER A 781 20.46 -20.98 38.42
C SER A 781 21.86 -21.48 38.79
N GLU A 782 22.29 -22.63 38.27
CA GLU A 782 23.68 -23.12 38.40
C GLU A 782 24.70 -22.16 37.76
N LEU A 783 24.31 -21.46 36.68
CA LEU A 783 25.11 -20.44 35.99
C LEU A 783 25.00 -19.05 36.63
N GLY A 784 24.32 -18.92 37.78
CA GLY A 784 24.22 -17.66 38.52
C GLY A 784 23.01 -16.79 38.16
N PHE A 785 22.08 -17.26 37.32
CA PHE A 785 20.85 -16.51 37.03
C PHE A 785 19.89 -16.58 38.22
N THR A 786 19.56 -15.42 38.79
CA THR A 786 18.58 -15.31 39.88
C THR A 786 17.15 -15.39 39.34
N ASN A 787 16.17 -15.60 40.23
CA ASN A 787 14.75 -15.61 39.86
C ASN A 787 14.31 -14.28 39.24
N GLU A 788 14.87 -13.16 39.70
CA GLU A 788 14.60 -11.83 39.16
C GLU A 788 15.07 -11.73 37.71
N VAL A 789 16.28 -12.19 37.39
CA VAL A 789 16.81 -12.19 36.02
C VAL A 789 16.00 -13.10 35.11
N ILE A 790 15.64 -14.30 35.57
CA ILE A 790 14.77 -15.23 34.82
C ILE A 790 13.38 -14.61 34.59
N SER A 791 12.85 -13.86 35.54
CA SER A 791 11.60 -13.13 35.37
C SER A 791 11.72 -12.01 34.32
N SER A 792 12.84 -11.28 34.29
CA SER A 792 13.13 -10.28 33.26
C SER A 792 13.21 -10.92 31.86
N ILE A 793 13.89 -12.07 31.74
CA ILE A 793 13.98 -12.84 30.49
C ILE A 793 12.58 -13.27 30.01
N ASN A 794 11.76 -13.85 30.89
CA ASN A 794 10.40 -14.25 30.49
C ASN A 794 9.52 -13.06 30.11
N SER A 795 9.70 -11.91 30.76
CA SER A 795 8.93 -10.69 30.47
C SER A 795 9.34 -10.03 29.16
N SER A 796 10.58 -10.22 28.70
CA SER A 796 11.09 -9.65 27.45
C SER A 796 10.76 -10.48 26.20
N MET A 797 10.24 -11.71 26.35
CA MET A 797 9.99 -12.62 25.22
C MET A 797 9.10 -12.03 24.12
N ALA A 798 8.16 -11.13 24.48
CA ALA A 798 7.29 -10.47 23.52
C ALA A 798 8.01 -9.40 22.66
N ASP A 799 9.14 -8.89 23.14
CA ASP A 799 9.87 -7.76 22.55
C ASP A 799 11.12 -8.19 21.76
N VAL A 800 11.51 -9.46 21.83
CA VAL A 800 12.68 -10.04 21.15
C VAL A 800 12.29 -11.02 20.05
N PHE A 801 13.18 -11.21 19.06
CA PHE A 801 12.91 -12.07 17.89
C PHE A 801 13.23 -13.56 18.11
N GLY A 802 13.98 -13.89 19.15
CA GLY A 802 14.43 -15.24 19.42
C GLY A 802 15.19 -15.33 20.75
N ILE A 803 15.52 -16.55 21.13
CA ILE A 803 16.04 -16.84 22.47
C ILE A 803 17.36 -16.11 22.75
N ARG A 804 18.25 -15.93 21.76
CA ARG A 804 19.51 -15.20 21.94
C ARG A 804 19.28 -13.74 22.35
N GLY A 805 18.30 -13.08 21.73
CA GLY A 805 17.93 -11.70 22.06
C GLY A 805 17.41 -11.56 23.49
N ALA A 806 16.75 -12.58 24.02
CA ALA A 806 16.27 -12.59 25.41
C ALA A 806 17.42 -12.58 26.45
N PHE A 807 18.63 -13.01 26.03
CA PHE A 807 19.83 -13.03 26.86
C PHE A 807 20.80 -11.88 26.56
N ALA A 808 20.43 -10.90 25.72
CA ALA A 808 21.31 -9.79 25.38
C ALA A 808 21.68 -8.93 26.63
N PRO A 809 22.84 -8.26 26.64
CA PRO A 809 23.26 -7.42 27.77
C PRO A 809 22.25 -6.33 28.15
N SER A 810 21.49 -5.82 27.17
CA SER A 810 20.44 -4.83 27.40
C SER A 810 19.27 -5.34 28.25
N ILE A 811 19.02 -6.65 28.28
CA ILE A 811 17.97 -7.31 29.08
C ILE A 811 18.54 -7.81 30.41
N LEU A 812 19.73 -8.42 30.38
CA LEU A 812 20.36 -8.99 31.58
C LEU A 812 20.98 -7.92 32.49
N GLY A 813 21.39 -6.79 31.93
CA GLY A 813 22.16 -5.74 32.60
C GLY A 813 23.66 -5.96 32.46
N THR A 814 24.39 -4.90 32.09
CA THR A 814 25.85 -4.95 31.86
C THR A 814 26.62 -5.43 33.09
N ASP A 815 26.22 -4.99 34.28
CA ASP A 815 26.86 -5.40 35.54
C ASP A 815 26.74 -6.92 35.77
N PHE A 816 25.58 -7.51 35.47
CA PHE A 816 25.38 -8.96 35.58
C PHE A 816 26.25 -9.72 34.57
N CYS A 817 26.29 -9.25 33.32
CA CYS A 817 27.13 -9.84 32.27
C CYS A 817 28.62 -9.82 32.62
N MET A 818 29.12 -8.73 33.19
CA MET A 818 30.54 -8.61 33.53
C MET A 818 30.90 -9.31 34.84
N GLU A 819 30.13 -9.09 35.91
CA GLU A 819 30.47 -9.57 37.25
C GLU A 819 30.12 -11.05 37.47
N THR A 820 29.04 -11.54 36.84
CA THR A 820 28.55 -12.92 37.03
C THR A 820 28.90 -13.82 35.85
N LEU A 821 28.69 -13.36 34.61
CA LEU A 821 28.95 -14.16 33.39
C LEU A 821 30.40 -14.04 32.87
N GLY A 822 31.21 -13.16 33.46
CA GLY A 822 32.64 -13.01 33.16
C GLY A 822 32.93 -12.42 31.78
N MET A 823 32.02 -11.62 31.22
CA MET A 823 32.19 -10.96 29.93
C MET A 823 33.07 -9.71 30.03
N THR A 824 33.81 -9.38 28.96
CA THR A 824 34.53 -8.11 28.85
C THR A 824 33.60 -6.97 28.39
N GLN A 825 34.03 -5.71 28.56
CA GLN A 825 33.28 -4.56 28.04
C GLN A 825 33.11 -4.63 26.52
N GLU A 826 34.17 -5.01 25.78
CA GLU A 826 34.12 -5.20 24.33
C GLU A 826 33.10 -6.27 23.90
N GLN A 827 32.97 -7.36 24.67
CA GLN A 827 31.96 -8.40 24.42
C GLN A 827 30.53 -7.94 24.74
N CYS A 828 30.36 -7.04 25.72
CA CYS A 828 29.05 -6.47 26.02
C CYS A 828 28.62 -5.44 24.97
N ASP A 829 29.60 -4.75 24.37
CA ASP A 829 29.36 -3.72 23.34
C ASP A 829 29.23 -4.31 21.93
N ASP A 830 29.65 -5.57 21.71
CA ASP A 830 29.49 -6.30 20.46
C ASP A 830 28.03 -6.81 20.29
N PRO A 831 27.25 -6.25 19.35
CA PRO A 831 25.86 -6.65 19.12
C PRO A 831 25.71 -8.10 18.61
N TRP A 832 26.79 -8.73 18.17
CA TRP A 832 26.81 -10.08 17.61
C TRP A 832 27.36 -11.12 18.59
N PHE A 833 27.73 -10.73 19.81
CA PHE A 833 28.29 -11.65 20.79
C PHE A 833 27.23 -12.63 21.31
N ASP A 834 27.54 -13.93 21.20
CA ASP A 834 26.62 -15.00 21.59
C ASP A 834 26.85 -15.46 23.04
N ILE A 835 26.06 -14.88 23.94
CA ILE A 835 26.12 -15.15 25.38
C ILE A 835 25.80 -16.62 25.69
N LEU A 836 24.83 -17.23 25.00
CA LEU A 836 24.45 -18.62 25.29
C LEU A 836 25.59 -19.58 24.91
N ASN A 837 26.27 -19.35 23.79
CA ASN A 837 27.44 -20.14 23.43
C ASN A 837 28.61 -19.90 24.42
N HIS A 838 28.84 -18.65 24.86
CA HIS A 838 29.84 -18.33 25.89
C HIS A 838 29.58 -19.06 27.22
N LEU A 839 28.30 -19.26 27.58
CA LEU A 839 27.89 -20.02 28.76
C LEU A 839 27.98 -21.56 28.59
N GLY A 840 28.46 -22.03 27.44
CA GLY A 840 28.69 -23.45 27.17
C GLY A 840 27.48 -24.20 26.64
N PHE A 841 26.42 -23.51 26.20
CA PHE A 841 25.35 -24.15 25.44
C PHE A 841 25.79 -24.35 23.99
N SER A 842 25.51 -25.52 23.44
CA SER A 842 25.74 -25.77 22.01
C SER A 842 24.66 -25.10 21.16
N SER A 843 24.98 -24.76 19.90
CA SER A 843 24.01 -24.20 18.95
C SER A 843 22.74 -25.06 18.81
N SER A 844 22.87 -26.39 18.92
CA SER A 844 21.73 -27.32 18.88
C SER A 844 20.82 -27.22 20.12
N GLU A 845 21.39 -27.03 21.31
CA GLU A 845 20.61 -26.80 22.54
C GLU A 845 19.86 -25.47 22.47
N VAL A 846 20.52 -24.43 21.94
CA VAL A 846 19.90 -23.11 21.77
C VAL A 846 18.78 -23.14 20.73
N ASP A 847 18.99 -23.78 19.57
CA ASP A 847 17.97 -23.93 18.54
C ASP A 847 16.73 -24.69 19.07
N GLN A 848 16.93 -25.76 19.84
CA GLN A 848 15.82 -26.50 20.46
C GLN A 848 15.07 -25.68 21.50
N ALA A 849 15.78 -24.87 22.28
CA ALA A 849 15.14 -23.94 23.21
C ALA A 849 14.38 -22.84 22.48
N ASN A 850 14.93 -22.32 21.38
CA ASN A 850 14.28 -21.35 20.53
C ASN A 850 12.97 -21.92 19.94
N ASP A 851 13.01 -23.14 19.41
CA ASP A 851 11.84 -23.86 18.89
C ASP A 851 10.76 -24.03 19.96
N HIS A 852 11.13 -24.33 21.21
CA HIS A 852 10.17 -24.48 22.31
C HIS A 852 9.53 -23.16 22.73
N VAL A 853 10.32 -22.08 22.81
CA VAL A 853 9.87 -20.78 23.32
C VAL A 853 9.17 -19.97 22.24
N PHE A 854 9.78 -19.83 21.07
CA PHE A 854 9.31 -19.00 19.96
C PHE A 854 8.58 -19.79 18.87
N GLY A 855 8.58 -21.12 18.96
CA GLY A 855 7.94 -21.98 17.98
C GLY A 855 8.78 -22.11 16.72
N ARG A 856 8.26 -22.91 15.79
CA ARG A 856 8.94 -23.16 14.51
C ARG A 856 8.57 -22.17 13.42
N GLY A 857 7.55 -21.33 13.65
CA GLY A 857 7.04 -20.36 12.68
C GLY A 857 6.38 -20.98 11.44
N THR A 858 6.39 -22.30 11.31
CA THR A 858 5.73 -23.07 10.25
C THR A 858 4.79 -24.12 10.85
N ILE A 859 3.78 -24.51 10.06
CA ILE A 859 2.91 -25.63 10.36
C ILE A 859 3.44 -26.96 9.80
N GLU A 860 4.41 -26.91 8.89
CA GLU A 860 5.01 -28.09 8.26
C GLU A 860 5.65 -29.01 9.30
N GLY A 861 5.32 -30.30 9.27
CA GLY A 861 5.83 -31.28 10.24
C GLY A 861 5.21 -31.20 11.63
N SER A 862 4.15 -30.39 11.83
CA SER A 862 3.43 -30.31 13.10
C SER A 862 2.76 -31.65 13.47
N PRO A 863 2.99 -32.20 14.68
CA PRO A 863 2.38 -33.46 15.09
C PRO A 863 0.85 -33.39 15.07
N GLY A 864 0.23 -34.40 14.45
CA GLY A 864 -1.23 -34.52 14.40
C GLY A 864 -1.90 -33.72 13.27
N LEU A 865 -1.14 -32.96 12.47
CA LEU A 865 -1.60 -32.42 11.19
C LEU A 865 -1.50 -33.51 10.10
N LYS A 866 -2.47 -33.52 9.18
CA LYS A 866 -2.41 -34.33 7.97
C LYS A 866 -1.79 -33.55 6.82
N ASP A 867 -0.90 -34.20 6.06
CA ASP A 867 -0.22 -33.58 4.91
C ASP A 867 -1.19 -33.08 3.83
N GLU A 868 -2.31 -33.76 3.63
CA GLU A 868 -3.36 -33.37 2.67
C GLU A 868 -3.97 -31.97 2.95
N HIS A 869 -3.82 -31.47 4.18
CA HIS A 869 -4.34 -30.17 4.61
C HIS A 869 -3.29 -29.04 4.54
N LEU A 870 -2.00 -29.35 4.31
CA LEU A 870 -0.94 -28.34 4.23
C LEU A 870 -1.24 -27.20 3.24
N PRO A 871 -1.79 -27.44 2.03
CA PRO A 871 -2.03 -26.37 1.06
C PRO A 871 -2.97 -25.25 1.55
N VAL A 872 -3.81 -25.51 2.56
CA VAL A 872 -4.69 -24.50 3.17
C VAL A 872 -3.89 -23.41 3.89
N PHE A 873 -2.68 -23.74 4.34
CA PHE A 873 -1.83 -22.90 5.18
C PHE A 873 -0.62 -22.34 4.44
N ASP A 874 -0.45 -22.64 3.15
CA ASP A 874 0.61 -22.07 2.34
C ASP A 874 0.47 -20.55 2.30
N CYS A 875 1.61 -19.85 2.39
CA CYS A 875 1.70 -18.40 2.39
C CYS A 875 2.50 -17.90 1.18
N ALA A 876 2.58 -16.58 0.98
CA ALA A 876 3.31 -15.97 -0.13
C ALA A 876 4.81 -16.31 -0.13
N THR A 877 5.37 -16.59 1.05
CA THR A 877 6.76 -17.03 1.22
C THR A 877 6.82 -18.24 2.15
N PRO A 878 7.92 -19.02 2.12
CA PRO A 878 8.16 -20.06 3.10
C PRO A 878 8.14 -19.50 4.52
N CYS A 879 7.35 -20.13 5.39
CA CYS A 879 7.12 -19.64 6.74
C CYS A 879 8.24 -20.07 7.69
N GLY A 880 8.95 -19.10 8.27
CA GLY A 880 10.01 -19.37 9.26
C GLY A 880 11.21 -20.15 8.71
N LYS A 881 12.15 -20.49 9.61
CA LYS A 881 13.41 -21.20 9.26
C LYS A 881 13.18 -22.59 8.66
N TYR A 882 12.10 -23.26 9.04
CA TYR A 882 11.84 -24.66 8.67
C TYR A 882 10.86 -24.82 7.50
N GLY A 883 10.16 -23.75 7.11
CA GLY A 883 9.21 -23.78 6.01
C GLY A 883 9.89 -24.04 4.67
N LYS A 884 9.24 -24.82 3.82
CA LYS A 884 9.67 -25.13 2.45
C LYS A 884 8.59 -24.83 1.43
N ARG A 885 7.32 -24.81 1.85
CA ARG A 885 6.18 -24.56 0.98
C ARG A 885 5.88 -23.07 0.90
N ALA A 886 5.56 -22.63 -0.30
CA ALA A 886 4.99 -21.32 -0.57
C ALA A 886 3.92 -21.49 -1.66
N ILE A 887 3.03 -20.51 -1.76
CA ILE A 887 2.07 -20.43 -2.86
C ILE A 887 2.84 -20.25 -4.17
N ASP A 888 2.54 -21.07 -5.17
CA ASP A 888 3.15 -20.99 -6.49
C ASP A 888 2.82 -19.63 -7.14
N TRP A 889 3.79 -19.02 -7.83
CA TRP A 889 3.61 -17.71 -8.47
C TRP A 889 2.44 -17.71 -9.47
N LYS A 890 2.12 -18.85 -10.11
CA LYS A 890 0.96 -18.98 -11.00
C LYS A 890 -0.35 -18.75 -10.26
N ALA A 891 -0.46 -19.22 -9.02
CA ALA A 891 -1.66 -19.04 -8.22
C ALA A 891 -1.91 -17.56 -7.87
N HIS A 892 -0.83 -16.77 -7.73
CA HIS A 892 -0.94 -15.32 -7.61
C HIS A 892 -1.56 -14.70 -8.87
N VAL A 893 -1.07 -15.08 -10.05
CA VAL A 893 -1.60 -14.62 -11.35
C VAL A 893 -3.05 -15.08 -11.53
N MET A 894 -3.37 -16.34 -11.25
CA MET A 894 -4.73 -16.87 -11.40
C MET A 894 -5.73 -16.21 -10.44
N MET A 895 -5.33 -15.83 -9.22
CA MET A 895 -6.21 -15.07 -8.32
C MET A 895 -6.50 -13.65 -8.84
N MET A 896 -5.49 -13.00 -9.45
CA MET A 896 -5.69 -11.72 -10.14
C MET A 896 -6.62 -11.90 -11.34
N ALA A 897 -6.38 -12.90 -12.19
CA ALA A 897 -7.21 -13.24 -13.34
C ALA A 897 -8.66 -13.53 -12.95
N ALA A 898 -8.91 -14.16 -11.80
CA ALA A 898 -10.25 -14.45 -11.32
C ALA A 898 -11.04 -13.19 -10.92
N SER A 899 -10.37 -12.11 -10.53
CA SER A 899 -11.00 -10.87 -10.07
C SER A 899 -10.99 -9.74 -11.10
N GLN A 900 -9.99 -9.68 -11.97
CA GLN A 900 -9.78 -8.62 -12.97
C GLN A 900 -10.98 -8.38 -13.93
N PRO A 901 -11.72 -9.41 -14.39
CA PRO A 901 -12.91 -9.26 -15.23
C PRO A 901 -14.08 -8.62 -14.52
N PHE A 902 -14.01 -8.48 -13.19
CA PHE A 902 -15.07 -7.93 -12.36
C PHE A 902 -14.66 -6.64 -11.68
N ILE A 903 -13.70 -5.92 -12.26
CA ILE A 903 -13.34 -4.58 -11.82
C ILE A 903 -13.20 -3.64 -13.02
N SER A 904 -13.79 -2.45 -12.87
CA SER A 904 -13.70 -1.40 -13.89
C SER A 904 -12.28 -0.82 -14.01
N GLY A 905 -11.55 -0.66 -12.89
CA GLY A 905 -10.14 -0.28 -12.89
C GLY A 905 -9.23 -1.52 -12.96
N ALA A 906 -8.21 -1.56 -12.12
CA ALA A 906 -7.20 -2.62 -12.08
C ALA A 906 -6.90 -3.08 -10.63
N ILE A 907 -5.96 -4.02 -10.50
CA ILE A 907 -5.55 -4.65 -9.24
C ILE A 907 -4.15 -4.17 -8.89
N SER A 908 -3.97 -3.69 -7.67
CA SER A 908 -2.65 -3.60 -7.06
C SER A 908 -2.37 -4.90 -6.30
N LYS A 909 -1.54 -5.75 -6.89
CA LYS A 909 -1.13 -7.04 -6.33
C LYS A 909 0.29 -7.34 -6.80
N THR A 910 1.11 -7.81 -5.87
CA THR A 910 2.47 -8.26 -6.17
C THR A 910 2.48 -9.76 -6.47
N ILE A 911 3.14 -10.21 -7.54
CA ILE A 911 3.41 -11.64 -7.74
C ILE A 911 4.64 -11.98 -6.91
N ASN A 912 4.42 -12.57 -5.74
CA ASN A 912 5.49 -12.97 -4.84
C ASN A 912 6.18 -14.22 -5.38
N MET A 913 7.51 -14.21 -5.32
CA MET A 913 8.35 -15.27 -5.84
C MET A 913 9.45 -15.61 -4.83
N PRO A 914 9.75 -16.91 -4.62
CA PRO A 914 10.86 -17.31 -3.76
C PRO A 914 12.22 -16.91 -4.37
N SER A 915 13.26 -16.84 -3.54
CA SER A 915 14.59 -16.33 -3.93
C SER A 915 15.25 -17.14 -5.05
N ASP A 916 14.89 -18.41 -5.22
CA ASP A 916 15.39 -19.32 -6.26
C ASP A 916 14.64 -19.20 -7.60
N SER A 917 13.62 -18.34 -7.70
CA SER A 917 12.92 -18.06 -8.96
C SER A 917 13.88 -17.48 -9.99
N THR A 918 13.72 -17.91 -11.23
CA THR A 918 14.59 -17.56 -12.35
C THR A 918 14.07 -16.33 -13.11
N VAL A 919 14.88 -15.78 -14.02
CA VAL A 919 14.43 -14.75 -14.97
C VAL A 919 13.33 -15.29 -15.88
N GLU A 920 13.39 -16.58 -16.23
CA GLU A 920 12.35 -17.24 -17.04
C GLU A 920 11.02 -17.28 -16.30
N ASP A 921 11.01 -17.54 -15.00
CA ASP A 921 9.77 -17.52 -14.20
C ASP A 921 9.11 -16.13 -14.19
N ILE A 922 9.92 -15.06 -14.17
CA ILE A 922 9.44 -13.68 -14.25
C ILE A 922 8.80 -13.42 -15.62
N ARG A 923 9.46 -13.85 -16.70
CA ARG A 923 8.91 -13.73 -18.06
C ARG A 923 7.60 -14.50 -18.19
N ALA A 924 7.58 -15.76 -17.75
CA ALA A 924 6.39 -16.61 -17.77
C ALA A 924 5.23 -16.04 -16.93
N ALA A 925 5.52 -15.35 -15.82
CA ALA A 925 4.51 -14.66 -15.03
C ALA A 925 3.91 -13.46 -15.78
N TYR A 926 4.71 -12.69 -16.51
CA TYR A 926 4.21 -11.62 -17.37
C TYR A 926 3.40 -12.16 -18.56
N ASP A 927 3.87 -13.22 -19.21
CA ASP A 927 3.16 -13.85 -20.33
C ASP A 927 1.81 -14.42 -19.87
N LEU A 928 1.77 -15.13 -18.74
CA LEU A 928 0.51 -15.62 -18.17
C LEU A 928 -0.42 -14.46 -17.77
N SER A 929 0.14 -13.37 -17.25
CA SER A 929 -0.65 -12.17 -16.92
C SER A 929 -1.27 -11.55 -18.18
N HIS A 930 -0.52 -11.48 -19.28
CA HIS A 930 -1.04 -11.04 -20.59
C HIS A 930 -2.17 -11.95 -21.06
N GLU A 931 -1.95 -13.27 -21.05
CA GLU A 931 -2.89 -14.29 -21.53
C GLU A 931 -4.19 -14.39 -20.71
N THR A 932 -4.18 -13.86 -19.48
CA THR A 932 -5.33 -13.93 -18.56
C THR A 932 -6.03 -12.59 -18.34
N MET A 933 -5.85 -11.64 -19.27
CA MET A 933 -6.50 -10.32 -19.26
C MET A 933 -6.10 -9.46 -18.04
N ILE A 934 -4.96 -9.70 -17.41
CA ILE A 934 -4.50 -8.81 -16.33
C ILE A 934 -4.17 -7.44 -16.94
N LYS A 935 -4.58 -6.35 -16.26
CA LYS A 935 -4.32 -4.98 -16.74
C LYS A 935 -2.93 -4.47 -16.32
N ALA A 936 -2.47 -4.84 -15.14
CA ALA A 936 -1.12 -4.55 -14.67
C ALA A 936 -0.63 -5.59 -13.68
N CYS A 937 0.68 -5.82 -13.68
CA CYS A 937 1.34 -6.70 -12.73
C CYS A 937 2.71 -6.16 -12.34
N ALA A 938 3.12 -6.51 -11.13
CA ALA A 938 4.46 -6.29 -10.61
C ALA A 938 4.91 -7.56 -9.91
N VAL A 939 6.19 -7.90 -10.04
CA VAL A 939 6.80 -9.08 -9.42
C VAL A 939 7.64 -8.64 -8.24
N TYR A 940 7.72 -9.48 -7.22
CA TYR A 940 8.67 -9.32 -6.13
C TYR A 940 9.28 -10.67 -5.79
N ARG A 941 10.53 -10.84 -6.19
CA ARG A 941 11.33 -12.00 -5.82
C ARG A 941 12.03 -11.71 -4.50
N ASP A 942 11.94 -12.63 -3.56
CA ASP A 942 12.72 -12.55 -2.33
C ASP A 942 14.23 -12.35 -2.68
N CYS A 943 14.93 -11.53 -1.91
CA CYS A 943 16.32 -11.11 -2.18
C CYS A 943 16.54 -10.28 -3.47
N SER A 944 15.51 -9.70 -4.11
CA SER A 944 15.71 -8.77 -5.24
C SER A 944 16.04 -7.33 -4.85
N LYS A 945 15.90 -6.93 -3.58
CA LYS A 945 16.36 -5.61 -3.09
C LYS A 945 17.35 -5.76 -1.95
N LEU A 946 18.30 -4.82 -1.83
CA LEU A 946 19.28 -4.78 -0.73
C LEU A 946 18.62 -4.49 0.62
N SER A 947 17.55 -3.70 0.59
CA SER A 947 16.71 -3.37 1.75
C SER A 947 15.31 -3.90 1.52
N GLN A 948 14.84 -4.78 2.40
CA GLN A 948 13.51 -5.37 2.30
C GLN A 948 12.75 -5.18 3.61
N PRO A 949 11.49 -4.71 3.56
CA PRO A 949 10.66 -4.61 4.76
C PRO A 949 10.38 -5.97 5.42
N LEU A 950 10.42 -7.04 4.63
CA LEU A 950 10.21 -8.42 5.03
C LEU A 950 11.21 -9.28 4.24
N MET A 951 12.13 -9.96 4.93
CA MET A 951 13.16 -10.80 4.32
C MET A 951 13.29 -12.11 5.10
N ASN A 952 13.49 -13.21 4.41
CA ASN A 952 14.02 -14.43 5.04
C ASN A 952 15.55 -14.30 5.13
N GLN A 953 16.13 -14.56 6.30
CA GLN A 953 17.59 -14.54 6.42
C GLN A 953 18.22 -15.59 5.49
N LEU A 954 19.08 -15.13 4.57
CA LEU A 954 19.82 -16.01 3.64
C LEU A 954 20.81 -16.93 4.38
N VAL A 955 21.45 -16.40 5.42
CA VAL A 955 22.41 -17.11 6.26
C VAL A 955 22.26 -16.58 7.68
N ASP A 956 22.28 -17.48 8.67
CA ASP A 956 22.36 -17.09 10.08
C ASP A 956 23.76 -16.52 10.36
N THR A 957 23.85 -15.21 10.62
CA THR A 957 25.14 -14.55 10.86
C THR A 957 25.79 -14.97 12.18
N THR A 958 25.07 -15.67 13.05
CA THR A 958 25.59 -16.25 14.29
C THR A 958 26.04 -17.70 14.14
N SER A 959 25.81 -18.34 12.97
CA SER A 959 26.15 -19.75 12.74
C SER A 959 27.61 -19.99 12.33
N LEU A 960 28.54 -19.12 12.75
CA LEU A 960 29.96 -19.34 12.51
C LEU A 960 30.50 -20.36 13.53
N GLU A 961 30.93 -21.51 13.01
CA GLU A 961 31.84 -22.43 13.72
C GLU A 961 33.10 -21.71 14.21
#